data_AF-R7LVW3-F1
#
_entry.id   AF-R7LVW3-F1
#
_cell.length_a   1.000
_cell.length_b   1.000
_cell.length_c   1.000
_cell.angle_alpha   90.00
_cell.angle_beta   90.00
_cell.angle_gamma   90.00
#
_symmetry.space_group_name_H-M   'P 1'
#
loop_
_entity.id
_entity.type
_entity.pdbx_description
1 polymer ?
#
loop_
_entity_poly.entity_id
_entity_poly.type
_entity_poly.pdbx_seq_one_letter_code
_entity_poly.pdbx_strand_id
1 'polypeptide(L)'
;MKITATPHLTPINTYVYNREKNDKTSQNATNPQISYTNVHAYQDFGISFTGRTPENFYEQDFNRNNMPQSMKEYLDYDYETRQHIPPEQMMNEVFKYINVADNFEDVKNVYPNEDLFKNLHENKSRNISSVLYEIKTAKEMSDAPLLKDGSNNFGMYLLKKIYTEGKTIKEINKDFYTKDLNDEYKGIITKPITDKTTAGYGIKFPKQAFWNSFIATRDEYRKFFVTLPKNTTNPAVHLQKGNKTERTENKAPVEEKRTPRKYTIATYKKKQLTDDIKSSAMTNVDVEKKIRKRFAKDDPEASFIVKYLSPIMTVAAERAHLSEDLKFFAEAERINGHKGDEEFMLKRYWNRNPIMKNIYAHAITDTIDMFEDIYGSGGNLPINTDLEIVTPDTSNKKVVDHVNSEYAHLLDYTQTIFPEREAKYAEHYKKQEEWEKHFDERYGHIEQNEVEDIKTPTPIEKEETTTPSEDKEFDEDSFSLDKVNEVFDDKIKGGANYLPSPLLKKYSQFMNENADLTFKLKVANLPENCTAEDIQEIWRTDGAPDYIDDLNAQFFNSYEKEVMTTNCAINELAITYNKPKFRNVNITTNSNEINGKDKEFQKFISTHKQELNELYSKLLLPMTDRERNLTSLAFMNEIDKYKSDPNVDSETNAIILMFQDVSKLNHNQRLKIKDFISEVIPDSTKIMLDKKADKKDKYDRFVYFMTGLINECIFNQEYLPFLVNKETVDKYTPLMNQFAIEKIKRMEAQLPPAGKEFYNASNEKIKTGYFCETIVLPTLNK
;
A
#
# COMPACT_ATOMS: atom_id res chain seq x y z
N MET A 1 -10.85 68.78 -11.92
CA MET A 1 -12.02 68.47 -11.06
C MET A 1 -11.58 67.36 -10.10
N LYS A 2 -11.54 67.68 -8.78
CA LYS A 2 -11.12 66.89 -7.58
C LYS A 2 -9.73 66.19 -7.65
N ILE A 3 -8.61 66.68 -7.09
CA ILE A 3 -8.26 67.34 -5.80
C ILE A 3 -8.21 66.36 -4.60
N THR A 4 -6.95 66.10 -4.15
CA THR A 4 -6.41 65.90 -2.76
C THR A 4 -6.79 64.68 -1.89
N ALA A 5 -5.95 64.17 -0.97
CA ALA A 5 -4.59 64.56 -0.54
C ALA A 5 -3.83 63.41 0.18
N THR A 6 -2.52 63.43 -0.07
CA THR A 6 -1.28 63.05 0.65
C THR A 6 -1.27 63.27 2.19
N PRO A 7 -0.20 62.96 2.99
CA PRO A 7 1.27 62.89 2.69
C PRO A 7 2.01 61.70 3.39
N HIS A 8 3.32 61.38 3.26
CA HIS A 8 4.56 62.15 3.08
C HIS A 8 5.69 61.33 2.39
N LEU A 9 6.50 62.03 1.60
CA LEU A 9 7.89 61.75 1.21
C LEU A 9 8.82 61.80 2.46
N THR A 10 10.03 61.25 2.52
CA THR A 10 11.18 61.35 1.60
C THR A 10 12.27 60.30 1.96
N PRO A 11 13.07 59.83 0.99
CA PRO A 11 14.37 59.17 1.18
C PRO A 11 15.53 60.20 1.23
N ILE A 12 16.76 59.76 1.57
CA ILE A 12 18.08 60.14 0.96
C ILE A 12 19.29 60.03 1.93
N ASN A 13 20.35 59.38 1.41
CA ASN A 13 21.82 59.50 1.62
C ASN A 13 22.62 58.90 2.81
N THR A 14 23.24 57.75 2.52
CA THR A 14 24.68 57.53 2.22
C THR A 14 25.86 58.25 2.92
N TYR A 15 26.86 57.41 3.26
CA TYR A 15 28.33 57.47 2.98
C TYR A 15 29.37 57.90 4.07
N VAL A 16 30.29 56.93 4.33
CA VAL A 16 31.78 57.04 4.43
C VAL A 16 32.42 57.33 5.81
N TYR A 17 33.37 56.47 6.25
CA TYR A 17 34.82 56.78 6.32
C TYR A 17 35.75 55.58 6.65
N ASN A 18 36.96 55.70 6.12
CA ASN A 18 38.08 54.75 6.00
C ASN A 18 39.12 54.82 7.14
N ARG A 19 39.95 53.77 7.19
CA ARG A 19 41.43 53.70 7.41
C ARG A 19 42.10 53.94 8.78
N GLU A 20 42.83 52.88 9.18
CA GLU A 20 44.26 52.78 9.60
C GLU A 20 44.82 53.40 10.91
N LYS A 21 45.50 52.50 11.66
CA LYS A 21 46.87 52.54 12.27
C LYS A 21 47.00 52.34 13.80
N ASN A 22 47.72 51.24 14.11
CA ASN A 22 48.68 50.92 15.19
C ASN A 22 48.87 51.88 16.37
N ASP A 23 48.97 51.32 17.60
CA ASP A 23 50.28 51.15 18.25
C ASP A 23 50.30 50.13 19.41
N LYS A 24 51.49 49.57 19.61
CA LYS A 24 51.85 48.46 20.52
C LYS A 24 51.92 48.88 21.99
N THR A 25 51.60 47.96 22.91
CA THR A 25 52.53 47.57 24.00
C THR A 25 52.08 46.29 24.72
N SER A 26 53.05 45.41 24.92
CA SER A 26 52.98 44.08 25.55
C SER A 26 52.83 44.17 27.07
N GLN A 27 52.14 43.20 27.70
CA GLN A 27 52.77 42.17 28.55
C GLN A 27 51.76 41.27 29.30
N ASN A 28 52.05 39.98 29.23
CA ASN A 28 51.81 38.89 30.16
C ASN A 28 50.45 38.18 30.21
N ALA A 29 50.57 36.89 29.88
CA ALA A 29 49.55 35.87 29.90
C ALA A 29 49.20 35.43 31.33
N THR A 30 47.89 35.27 31.56
CA THR A 30 47.33 34.23 32.43
C THR A 30 46.06 33.75 31.75
N ASN A 31 45.91 32.42 31.63
CA ASN A 31 44.85 31.70 30.93
C ASN A 31 43.47 32.39 30.95
N PRO A 32 42.81 32.59 29.79
CA PRO A 32 41.42 33.00 29.80
C PRO A 32 40.56 31.81 30.28
N GLN A 33 39.85 32.00 31.39
CA GLN A 33 38.56 31.34 31.59
C GLN A 33 37.75 31.55 30.30
N ILE A 34 37.17 30.47 29.78
CA ILE A 34 36.25 30.53 28.65
C ILE A 34 35.03 31.33 29.12
N SER A 35 35.10 32.64 28.90
CA SER A 35 33.97 33.55 28.93
C SER A 35 33.13 33.23 27.70
N TYR A 36 31.94 32.67 27.92
CA TYR A 36 30.94 32.53 26.88
C TYR A 36 30.52 33.93 26.46
N THR A 37 31.00 34.36 25.30
CA THR A 37 30.52 35.55 24.62
C THR A 37 29.03 35.41 24.34
N ASN A 38 28.27 36.38 24.86
CA ASN A 38 26.83 36.51 24.70
C ASN A 38 26.40 36.32 23.23
N VAL A 39 25.66 35.25 22.97
CA VAL A 39 24.97 35.04 21.70
C VAL A 39 23.69 35.89 21.71
N HIS A 40 23.53 36.67 20.64
CA HIS A 40 22.49 37.66 20.35
C HIS A 40 21.12 37.40 21.00
N ALA A 41 20.71 38.34 21.87
CA ALA A 41 19.39 38.37 22.49
C ALA A 41 18.33 38.91 21.50
N TYR A 42 17.20 38.21 21.42
CA TYR A 42 15.97 38.68 20.77
C TYR A 42 15.28 39.68 21.72
N GLN A 43 14.88 40.86 21.23
CA GLN A 43 14.07 41.82 21.99
C GLN A 43 12.60 41.69 21.57
N ASP A 44 11.72 41.36 22.51
CA ASP A 44 10.28 41.55 22.37
C ASP A 44 9.75 42.30 23.60
N PHE A 45 8.90 43.32 23.39
CA PHE A 45 8.29 44.18 24.42
C PHE A 45 9.22 44.79 25.49
N GLY A 46 10.46 45.14 25.15
CA GLY A 46 11.36 45.88 26.06
C GLY A 46 11.95 45.07 27.21
N ILE A 47 11.85 43.73 27.17
CA ILE A 47 12.51 42.82 28.12
C ILE A 47 13.68 42.13 27.42
N SER A 48 14.89 42.29 27.96
CA SER A 48 16.07 41.53 27.52
C SER A 48 16.06 40.14 28.18
N PHE A 49 15.82 39.09 27.41
CA PHE A 49 16.00 37.71 27.89
C PHE A 49 17.47 37.33 27.76
N THR A 50 18.22 37.43 28.86
CA THR A 50 19.40 36.60 29.03
C THR A 50 18.97 35.13 28.96
N GLY A 51 19.80 34.27 28.38
CA GLY A 51 19.46 32.85 28.21
C GLY A 51 19.03 32.24 29.53
N ARG A 52 17.78 31.76 29.62
CA ARG A 52 17.28 31.10 30.82
C ARG A 52 18.10 29.85 31.05
N THR A 53 18.69 29.74 32.23
CA THR A 53 19.36 28.52 32.67
C THR A 53 18.37 27.65 33.46
N PRO A 54 18.59 26.33 33.58
CA PRO A 54 17.66 25.45 34.30
C PRO A 54 17.37 25.89 35.74
N GLU A 55 18.32 26.56 36.41
CA GLU A 55 18.18 27.02 37.79
C GLU A 55 17.05 28.05 37.92
N ASN A 56 16.92 28.95 36.94
CA ASN A 56 15.84 29.94 36.88
C ASN A 56 14.44 29.31 36.87
N PHE A 57 14.31 28.04 36.47
CA PHE A 57 13.05 27.30 36.53
C PHE A 57 12.67 26.93 37.96
N TYR A 58 13.64 26.49 38.78
CA TYR A 58 13.42 26.02 40.14
C TYR A 58 13.49 27.12 41.21
N GLU A 59 14.22 28.21 40.93
CA GLU A 59 14.25 29.40 41.80
C GLU A 59 12.87 30.06 41.95
N GLN A 60 11.99 29.87 40.98
CA GLN A 60 10.62 30.36 41.04
C GLN A 60 9.80 29.50 42.02
N ASP A 61 9.48 30.06 43.19
CA ASP A 61 8.59 29.44 44.18
C ASP A 61 7.28 28.91 43.56
N PHE A 62 6.78 29.59 42.54
CA PHE A 62 5.62 29.17 41.77
C PHE A 62 5.78 27.77 41.13
N ASN A 63 6.93 27.47 40.52
CA ASN A 63 7.19 26.16 39.92
C ASN A 63 7.46 25.12 41.00
N ARG A 64 8.30 25.44 41.99
CA ARG A 64 8.67 24.53 43.08
C ARG A 64 7.49 24.09 43.96
N ASN A 65 6.51 24.98 44.17
CA ASN A 65 5.31 24.67 44.96
C ASN A 65 4.25 23.89 44.16
N ASN A 66 4.33 23.89 42.83
CA ASN A 66 3.34 23.27 41.96
C ASN A 66 3.84 22.02 41.21
N MET A 67 5.12 21.68 41.32
CA MET A 67 5.69 20.46 40.74
C MET A 67 5.17 19.18 41.44
N PRO A 68 5.25 18.02 40.76
CA PRO A 68 4.95 16.72 41.38
C PRO A 68 5.74 16.48 42.66
N GLN A 69 5.14 15.78 43.62
CA GLN A 69 5.73 15.59 44.95
C GLN A 69 7.03 14.78 44.86
N SER A 70 7.06 13.72 44.04
CA SER A 70 8.28 12.93 43.81
C SER A 70 9.39 13.77 43.16
N MET A 71 9.05 14.71 42.27
CA MET A 71 10.07 15.59 41.69
C MET A 71 10.61 16.59 42.72
N LYS A 72 9.74 17.09 43.60
CA LYS A 72 10.14 17.99 44.68
C LYS A 72 11.09 17.31 45.66
N GLU A 73 10.76 16.09 46.09
CA GLU A 73 11.64 15.27 46.95
C GLU A 73 12.98 14.98 46.29
N TYR A 74 12.98 14.70 44.99
CA TYR A 74 14.22 14.52 44.24
C TYR A 74 15.04 15.80 44.16
N LEU A 75 14.43 16.95 43.87
CA LEU A 75 15.12 18.23 43.81
C LEU A 75 15.71 18.61 45.18
N ASP A 76 14.90 18.55 46.25
CA ASP A 76 15.28 19.01 47.59
C ASP A 76 16.35 18.12 48.26
N TYR A 77 16.50 16.86 47.85
CA TYR A 77 17.54 15.95 48.37
C TYR A 77 18.96 16.47 48.16
N ASP A 78 19.22 17.12 47.02
CA ASP A 78 20.51 17.74 46.71
C ASP A 78 20.27 18.96 45.82
N TYR A 79 19.61 19.96 46.40
CA TYR A 79 19.13 21.14 45.68
C TYR A 79 20.26 21.85 44.93
N GLU A 80 21.41 22.02 45.58
CA GLU A 80 22.56 22.74 45.03
C GLU A 80 23.06 22.14 43.72
N THR A 81 23.07 20.81 43.58
CA THR A 81 23.48 20.16 42.32
C THR A 81 22.31 19.98 41.35
N ARG A 82 21.11 19.71 41.87
CA ARG A 82 19.96 19.29 41.05
C ARG A 82 19.17 20.44 40.45
N GLN A 83 19.29 21.66 40.98
CA GLN A 83 18.73 22.87 40.37
C GLN A 83 19.28 23.11 38.95
N HIS A 84 20.48 22.60 38.65
CA HIS A 84 21.09 22.69 37.33
C HIS A 84 20.51 21.70 36.31
N ILE A 85 19.69 20.73 36.74
CA ILE A 85 19.13 19.69 35.86
C ILE A 85 17.95 20.26 35.07
N PRO A 86 17.95 20.18 33.73
CA PRO A 86 16.79 20.54 32.91
C PRO A 86 15.49 19.88 33.41
N PRO A 87 14.36 20.60 33.47
CA PRO A 87 13.09 20.07 33.99
C PRO A 87 12.62 18.77 33.32
N GLU A 88 12.84 18.61 32.01
CA GLU A 88 12.51 17.39 31.27
C GLU A 88 13.39 16.21 31.70
N GLN A 89 14.70 16.43 31.87
CA GLN A 89 15.63 15.42 32.37
C GLN A 89 15.30 15.03 33.81
N MET A 90 14.91 15.99 34.65
CA MET A 90 14.48 15.73 36.02
C MET A 90 13.21 14.88 36.06
N MET A 91 12.19 15.24 35.27
CA MET A 91 10.94 14.50 35.21
C MET A 91 11.18 13.05 34.75
N ASN A 92 11.97 12.85 33.70
CA ASN A 92 12.35 11.52 33.23
C ASN A 92 13.10 10.72 34.31
N GLU A 93 14.12 11.31 34.94
CA GLU A 93 14.91 10.62 35.97
C GLU A 93 14.08 10.21 37.19
N VAL A 94 13.13 11.06 37.60
CA VAL A 94 12.21 10.79 38.71
C VAL A 94 11.25 9.66 38.36
N PHE A 95 10.66 9.70 37.16
CA PHE A 95 9.61 8.77 36.74
C PHE A 95 10.09 7.60 35.88
N LYS A 96 11.41 7.41 35.69
CA LYS A 96 11.96 6.37 34.81
C LYS A 96 11.52 4.95 35.17
N TYR A 97 11.18 4.69 36.43
CA TYR A 97 10.76 3.36 36.88
C TYR A 97 9.34 2.99 36.43
N ILE A 98 8.57 3.94 35.88
CA ILE A 98 7.34 3.62 35.14
C ILE A 98 7.64 2.73 33.92
N ASN A 99 8.84 2.82 33.33
CA ASN A 99 9.21 1.99 32.19
C ASN A 99 9.39 0.50 32.54
N VAL A 100 9.70 0.19 33.80
CA VAL A 100 9.89 -1.19 34.29
C VAL A 100 8.67 -1.73 35.05
N ALA A 101 7.62 -0.93 35.21
CA ALA A 101 6.35 -1.36 35.82
C ALA A 101 5.48 -2.05 34.77
N ASP A 102 4.88 -3.20 35.13
CA ASP A 102 4.04 -3.98 34.21
C ASP A 102 2.61 -3.42 34.18
N ASN A 103 2.13 -2.89 35.29
CA ASN A 103 0.77 -2.38 35.43
C ASN A 103 0.67 -1.17 36.40
N PHE A 104 -0.53 -0.60 36.53
CA PHE A 104 -0.75 0.57 37.39
C PHE A 104 -0.58 0.32 38.88
N GLU A 105 -0.76 -0.92 39.34
CA GLU A 105 -0.54 -1.25 40.75
C GLU A 105 0.95 -1.26 41.09
N ASP A 106 1.79 -1.78 40.19
CA ASP A 106 3.24 -1.67 40.31
C ASP A 106 3.68 -0.21 40.36
N VAL A 107 3.10 0.66 39.55
CA VAL A 107 3.39 2.10 39.58
C VAL A 107 3.08 2.71 40.95
N LYS A 108 1.93 2.38 41.56
CA LYS A 108 1.58 2.86 42.91
C LYS A 108 2.55 2.34 43.96
N ASN A 109 3.00 1.10 43.81
CA ASN A 109 3.96 0.49 44.74
C ASN A 109 5.34 1.16 44.65
N VAL A 110 5.77 1.52 43.45
CA VAL A 110 7.04 2.22 43.20
C VAL A 110 7.00 3.67 43.69
N TYR A 111 5.84 4.32 43.56
CA TYR A 111 5.60 5.73 43.91
C TYR A 111 4.43 5.89 44.91
N PRO A 112 4.55 5.37 46.14
CA PRO A 112 3.43 5.33 47.10
C PRO A 112 3.00 6.71 47.61
N ASN A 113 3.91 7.68 47.57
CA ASN A 113 3.68 9.04 48.07
C ASN A 113 3.23 10.02 46.97
N GLU A 114 3.18 9.60 45.71
CA GLU A 114 2.81 10.47 44.60
C GLU A 114 1.28 10.57 44.46
N ASP A 115 0.73 11.72 44.82
CA ASP A 115 -0.71 12.02 44.75
C ASP A 115 -1.30 11.84 43.35
N LEU A 116 -0.49 12.08 42.31
CA LEU A 116 -0.91 11.93 40.91
C LEU A 116 -1.22 10.48 40.54
N PHE A 117 -0.65 9.50 41.25
CA PHE A 117 -0.79 8.07 40.93
C PHE A 117 -1.78 7.31 41.84
N LYS A 118 -2.24 7.92 42.94
CA LYS A 118 -3.19 7.30 43.89
C LYS A 118 -4.47 6.77 43.24
N ASN A 119 -4.94 7.43 42.19
CA ASN A 119 -6.21 7.11 41.53
C ASN A 119 -6.05 6.30 40.23
N LEU A 120 -4.85 5.79 39.91
CA LEU A 120 -4.66 4.99 38.69
C LEU A 120 -5.48 3.69 38.76
N HIS A 121 -6.19 3.41 37.68
CA HIS A 121 -7.02 2.22 37.56
C HIS A 121 -7.21 1.84 36.08
N GLU A 122 -7.45 0.56 35.82
CA GLU A 122 -7.87 0.13 34.48
C GLU A 122 -9.22 0.74 34.10
N ASN A 123 -9.37 1.07 32.83
CA ASN A 123 -10.57 1.73 32.34
C ASN A 123 -11.80 0.81 32.44
N LYS A 124 -12.85 1.31 33.11
CA LYS A 124 -14.16 0.64 33.22
C LYS A 124 -15.27 1.30 32.38
N SER A 125 -14.91 2.31 31.58
CA SER A 125 -15.87 3.12 30.81
C SER A 125 -16.57 2.30 29.72
N ARG A 126 -17.90 2.41 29.68
CA ARG A 126 -18.78 1.81 28.65
C ARG A 126 -19.16 2.80 27.54
N ASN A 127 -18.49 3.96 27.43
CA ASN A 127 -18.92 5.02 26.52
C ASN A 127 -18.57 4.70 25.06
N ILE A 128 -19.62 4.41 24.28
CA ILE A 128 -19.60 3.99 22.85
C ILE A 128 -18.93 5.02 21.93
N SER A 129 -18.85 6.29 22.32
CA SER A 129 -18.31 7.37 21.47
C SER A 129 -16.83 7.73 21.67
N SER A 130 -16.09 6.94 22.46
CA SER A 130 -14.70 7.25 22.85
C SER A 130 -13.66 6.42 22.11
N VAL A 131 -12.41 6.92 22.02
CA VAL A 131 -11.25 6.16 21.51
C VAL A 131 -11.05 4.84 22.26
N LEU A 132 -11.42 4.80 23.55
CA LEU A 132 -11.37 3.60 24.38
C LEU A 132 -12.34 2.52 23.89
N TYR A 133 -13.48 2.92 23.36
CA TYR A 133 -14.45 2.00 22.76
C TYR A 133 -13.97 1.50 21.40
N GLU A 134 -13.38 2.37 20.56
CA GLU A 134 -12.77 1.95 19.30
C GLU A 134 -11.62 0.97 19.54
N ILE A 135 -10.74 1.24 20.52
CA ILE A 135 -9.68 0.30 20.94
C ILE A 135 -10.26 -1.03 21.39
N LYS A 136 -11.29 -1.01 22.24
CA LYS A 136 -11.94 -2.23 22.71
C LYS A 136 -12.54 -3.03 21.55
N THR A 137 -13.29 -2.36 20.67
CA THR A 137 -13.92 -2.99 19.50
C THR A 137 -12.89 -3.55 18.53
N ALA A 138 -11.82 -2.79 18.28
CA ALA A 138 -10.72 -3.23 17.44
C ALA A 138 -10.01 -4.47 18.01
N LYS A 139 -9.84 -4.52 19.34
CA LYS A 139 -9.31 -5.67 20.07
C LYS A 139 -10.22 -6.88 20.11
N GLU A 140 -11.53 -6.70 19.97
CA GLU A 140 -12.47 -7.81 19.76
C GLU A 140 -12.39 -8.36 18.33
N MET A 141 -11.79 -7.63 17.39
CA MET A 141 -11.66 -8.00 15.97
C MET A 141 -10.28 -8.55 15.59
N SER A 142 -9.23 -8.25 16.36
CA SER A 142 -7.86 -8.75 16.14
C SER A 142 -7.12 -9.00 17.46
N ASP A 143 -6.34 -10.08 17.47
CA ASP A 143 -5.44 -10.44 18.58
C ASP A 143 -4.12 -9.65 18.55
N ALA A 144 -3.82 -8.91 17.47
CA ALA A 144 -2.53 -8.24 17.30
C ALA A 144 -2.29 -7.17 18.38
N PRO A 145 -1.04 -6.94 18.82
CA PRO A 145 -0.76 -5.93 19.83
C PRO A 145 -1.25 -4.53 19.46
N LEU A 146 -1.82 -3.77 20.40
CA LEU A 146 -2.36 -2.43 20.12
C LEU A 146 -1.27 -1.47 19.62
N LEU A 147 -0.09 -1.58 20.20
CA LEU A 147 1.06 -0.73 19.95
C LEU A 147 2.16 -1.52 19.23
N LYS A 148 2.98 -0.81 18.44
CA LYS A 148 4.10 -1.41 17.68
C LYS A 148 5.19 -2.02 18.57
N ASP A 149 5.26 -1.63 19.83
CA ASP A 149 6.17 -2.19 20.83
C ASP A 149 5.73 -3.57 21.36
N GLY A 150 4.61 -4.11 20.86
CA GLY A 150 4.04 -5.38 21.31
C GLY A 150 3.13 -5.27 22.53
N SER A 151 2.91 -4.06 23.07
CA SER A 151 2.05 -3.84 24.24
C SER A 151 0.58 -3.66 23.87
N ASN A 152 -0.28 -4.11 24.79
CA ASN A 152 -1.73 -3.88 24.76
C ASN A 152 -2.19 -2.82 25.78
N ASN A 153 -1.30 -2.40 26.67
CA ASN A 153 -1.68 -1.57 27.80
C ASN A 153 -1.71 -0.09 27.41
N PHE A 154 -2.84 0.33 26.85
CA PHE A 154 -3.06 1.72 26.44
C PHE A 154 -2.94 2.71 27.61
N GLY A 155 -3.37 2.31 28.82
CA GLY A 155 -3.25 3.12 30.02
C GLY A 155 -1.78 3.38 30.40
N MET A 156 -0.95 2.34 30.43
CA MET A 156 0.48 2.47 30.70
C MET A 156 1.20 3.26 29.61
N TYR A 157 0.80 3.10 28.34
CA TYR A 157 1.32 3.92 27.24
C TYR A 157 1.06 5.41 27.48
N LEU A 158 -0.17 5.80 27.82
CA LEU A 158 -0.50 7.20 28.12
C LEU A 158 0.32 7.73 29.31
N LEU A 159 0.46 6.91 30.35
CA LEU A 159 1.21 7.29 31.55
C LEU A 159 2.70 7.52 31.24
N LYS A 160 3.33 6.63 30.47
CA LYS A 160 4.73 6.78 30.01
C LYS A 160 4.90 8.06 29.19
N LYS A 161 4.05 8.28 28.17
CA LYS A 161 4.16 9.48 27.33
C LYS A 161 4.06 10.79 28.13
N ILE A 162 3.22 10.83 29.18
CA ILE A 162 3.07 12.03 30.02
C ILE A 162 4.24 12.19 30.98
N TYR A 163 4.60 11.14 31.72
CA TYR A 163 5.49 11.27 32.88
C TYR A 163 6.96 10.96 32.60
N THR A 164 7.28 10.13 31.60
CA THR A 164 8.69 9.87 31.21
C THR A 164 9.12 10.73 30.03
N GLU A 165 8.21 11.03 29.10
CA GLU A 165 8.50 11.84 27.90
C GLU A 165 7.99 13.29 28.00
N GLY A 166 7.22 13.66 29.03
CA GLY A 166 6.75 15.03 29.23
C GLY A 166 5.79 15.54 28.15
N LYS A 167 5.06 14.67 27.44
CA LYS A 167 4.25 15.04 26.27
C LYS A 167 2.84 15.51 26.61
N THR A 168 2.37 16.48 25.83
CA THR A 168 0.98 16.96 25.85
C THR A 168 0.05 16.01 25.10
N ILE A 169 -1.27 16.09 25.34
CA ILE A 169 -2.26 15.28 24.60
C ILE A 169 -2.15 15.47 23.08
N LYS A 170 -1.85 16.67 22.59
CA LYS A 170 -1.68 16.94 21.16
C LYS A 170 -0.50 16.15 20.58
N GLU A 171 0.61 16.10 21.31
CA GLU A 171 1.80 15.34 20.91
C GLU A 171 1.56 13.84 21.00
N ILE A 172 0.88 13.38 22.06
CA ILE A 172 0.51 11.97 22.23
C ILE A 172 -0.39 11.51 21.10
N ASN A 173 -1.39 12.30 20.69
CA ASN A 173 -2.20 11.99 19.52
C ASN A 173 -1.35 11.85 18.26
N LYS A 174 -0.44 12.79 18.03
CA LYS A 174 0.45 12.74 16.87
C LYS A 174 1.29 11.46 16.87
N ASP A 175 1.98 11.16 17.96
CA ASP A 175 2.83 9.97 18.06
C ASP A 175 2.01 8.67 18.00
N PHE A 176 0.86 8.62 18.68
CA PHE A 176 -0.03 7.45 18.65
C PHE A 176 -0.42 7.09 17.23
N TYR A 177 -0.93 8.04 16.43
CA TYR A 177 -1.40 7.73 15.08
C TYR A 177 -0.30 7.60 14.02
N THR A 178 0.87 8.21 14.24
CA THR A 178 1.94 8.22 13.23
C THR A 178 3.00 7.16 13.46
N LYS A 179 3.32 6.84 14.72
CA LYS A 179 4.47 6.01 15.09
C LYS A 179 4.08 4.80 15.93
N ASP A 180 3.22 4.98 16.92
CA ASP A 180 3.12 4.02 18.02
C ASP A 180 1.95 3.03 17.86
N LEU A 181 0.88 3.39 17.14
CA LEU A 181 -0.25 2.50 16.85
C LEU A 181 0.16 1.43 15.83
N ASN A 182 -0.22 0.17 16.11
CA ASN A 182 -0.04 -0.93 15.17
C ASN A 182 -0.78 -0.65 13.85
N ASP A 183 -0.12 -0.95 12.73
CA ASP A 183 -0.62 -0.64 11.40
C ASP A 183 -1.96 -1.32 11.10
N GLU A 184 -2.25 -2.47 11.72
CA GLU A 184 -3.55 -3.15 11.58
C GLU A 184 -4.74 -2.31 12.09
N TYR A 185 -4.52 -1.49 13.10
CA TYR A 185 -5.56 -0.66 13.70
C TYR A 185 -5.67 0.73 13.07
N LYS A 186 -4.79 1.08 12.13
CA LYS A 186 -4.87 2.35 11.41
C LYS A 186 -6.18 2.43 10.61
N GLY A 187 -6.91 3.52 10.79
CA GLY A 187 -8.21 3.73 10.17
C GLY A 187 -9.38 3.01 10.85
N ILE A 188 -9.10 2.09 11.79
CA ILE A 188 -10.10 1.50 12.69
C ILE A 188 -10.25 2.39 13.93
N ILE A 189 -9.12 2.72 14.55
CA ILE A 189 -9.07 3.68 15.65
C ILE A 189 -8.80 5.06 15.03
N THR A 190 -9.77 5.96 15.18
CA THR A 190 -9.76 7.27 14.52
C THR A 190 -10.08 8.41 15.48
N LYS A 191 -10.67 8.12 16.64
CA LYS A 191 -11.08 9.14 17.61
C LYS A 191 -9.88 9.72 18.37
N PRO A 192 -9.77 11.05 18.49
CA PRO A 192 -8.64 11.63 19.20
C PRO A 192 -8.65 11.26 20.69
N ILE A 193 -7.46 11.10 21.24
CA ILE A 193 -7.20 11.03 22.67
C ILE A 193 -7.50 12.41 23.26
N THR A 194 -8.28 12.44 24.34
CA THR A 194 -8.73 13.68 25.02
C THR A 194 -8.44 13.61 26.52
N ASP A 195 -8.59 14.72 27.25
CA ASP A 195 -8.46 14.73 28.72
C ASP A 195 -9.43 13.73 29.40
N LYS A 196 -10.60 13.49 28.79
CA LYS A 196 -11.54 12.47 29.27
C LYS A 196 -10.98 11.05 29.13
N THR A 197 -10.09 10.83 28.16
CA THR A 197 -9.45 9.54 27.90
C THR A 197 -8.42 9.22 28.98
N THR A 198 -7.55 10.18 29.31
CA THR A 198 -6.57 10.04 30.40
C THR A 198 -7.27 9.96 31.76
N ALA A 199 -8.29 10.79 31.99
CA ALA A 199 -9.11 10.73 33.21
C ALA A 199 -9.85 9.39 33.37
N GLY A 200 -10.19 8.71 32.28
CA GLY A 200 -10.79 7.37 32.30
C GLY A 200 -9.91 6.26 32.89
N TYR A 201 -8.59 6.51 32.98
CA TYR A 201 -7.62 5.66 33.69
C TYR A 201 -7.19 6.25 35.04
N GLY A 202 -7.78 7.37 35.45
CA GLY A 202 -7.36 8.14 36.62
C GLY A 202 -6.04 8.90 36.43
N ILE A 203 -5.52 8.98 35.20
CA ILE A 203 -4.28 9.69 34.89
C ILE A 203 -4.56 11.21 34.91
N LYS A 204 -3.91 11.92 35.83
CA LYS A 204 -3.93 13.37 35.90
C LYS A 204 -2.65 13.95 35.34
N PHE A 205 -2.69 15.16 34.82
CA PHE A 205 -1.48 15.94 34.55
C PHE A 205 -0.97 16.59 35.84
N PRO A 206 0.31 17.00 35.91
CA PRO A 206 0.81 17.88 36.96
C PRO A 206 -0.04 19.14 37.09
N LYS A 207 0.06 19.85 38.23
CA LYS A 207 -0.69 21.10 38.44
C LYS A 207 -0.45 22.05 37.28
N GLN A 208 -1.53 22.65 36.78
CA GLN A 208 -1.53 23.46 35.55
C GLN A 208 -0.46 24.58 35.57
N ALA A 209 -0.25 25.20 36.73
CA ALA A 209 0.80 26.17 36.99
C ALA A 209 2.20 25.67 36.56
N PHE A 210 2.62 24.53 37.11
CA PHE A 210 3.89 23.89 36.76
C PHE A 210 3.89 23.38 35.32
N TRP A 211 2.81 22.72 34.90
CA TRP A 211 2.75 22.08 33.58
C TRP A 211 2.86 23.07 32.42
N ASN A 212 2.23 24.25 32.54
CA ASN A 212 2.34 25.31 31.54
C ASN A 212 3.77 25.87 31.46
N SER A 213 4.40 26.10 32.61
CA SER A 213 5.79 26.56 32.69
C SER A 213 6.75 25.53 32.08
N PHE A 214 6.56 24.25 32.42
CA PHE A 214 7.31 23.13 31.89
C PHE A 214 7.22 23.04 30.36
N ILE A 215 6.01 23.05 29.78
CA ILE A 215 5.83 22.96 28.32
C ILE A 215 6.44 24.17 27.61
N ALA A 216 6.26 25.37 28.15
CA ALA A 216 6.75 26.60 27.54
C ALA A 216 8.28 26.68 27.48
N THR A 217 8.97 25.99 28.38
CA THR A 217 10.43 26.15 28.58
C THR A 217 11.24 24.88 28.30
N ARG A 218 10.64 23.68 28.27
CA ARG A 218 11.36 22.41 28.07
C ARG A 218 12.23 22.38 26.80
N ASP A 219 11.75 22.94 25.69
CA ASP A 219 12.50 22.95 24.42
C ASP A 219 13.68 23.92 24.44
N GLU A 220 13.58 25.00 25.22
CA GLU A 220 14.70 25.92 25.46
C GLU A 220 15.78 25.23 26.31
N TYR A 221 15.34 24.47 27.32
CA TYR A 221 16.23 23.77 28.23
C TYR A 221 16.88 22.51 27.66
N ARG A 222 16.35 21.91 26.59
CA ARG A 222 16.97 20.76 25.88
C ARG A 222 18.39 21.02 25.40
N LYS A 223 18.76 22.28 25.20
CA LYS A 223 20.13 22.69 24.81
C LYS A 223 21.14 22.47 25.92
N PHE A 224 20.68 22.39 27.16
CA PHE A 224 21.49 22.09 28.33
C PHE A 224 21.36 20.59 28.59
N PHE A 225 22.45 19.84 28.48
CA PHE A 225 22.48 18.42 28.82
C PHE A 225 23.44 18.24 29.98
N VAL A 226 22.92 17.84 31.14
CA VAL A 226 23.74 17.61 32.34
C VAL A 226 23.89 16.10 32.55
N THR A 227 25.12 15.66 32.85
CA THR A 227 25.34 14.27 33.26
C THR A 227 24.81 14.10 34.67
N LEU A 228 23.78 13.25 34.83
CA LEU A 228 23.19 12.98 36.13
C LEU A 228 24.20 12.25 37.02
N PRO A 229 24.33 12.61 38.31
CA PRO A 229 25.17 11.87 39.24
C PRO A 229 24.67 10.42 39.33
N LYS A 230 25.61 9.45 39.32
CA LYS A 230 25.32 8.01 39.45
C LYS A 230 24.80 7.71 40.86
N ASN A 231 23.52 7.98 41.12
CA ASN A 231 22.87 7.56 42.36
C ASN A 231 22.48 6.09 42.27
N THR A 232 22.90 5.31 43.26
CA THR A 232 22.53 3.89 43.41
C THR A 232 21.06 3.69 43.78
N THR A 233 20.42 4.72 44.34
CA THR A 233 18.98 4.75 44.66
C THR A 233 18.41 6.16 44.45
N ASN A 234 17.33 6.28 43.67
CA ASN A 234 16.62 7.55 43.52
C ASN A 234 15.81 7.81 44.81
N PRO A 235 16.03 8.93 45.52
CA PRO A 235 15.36 9.20 46.80
C PRO A 235 13.84 9.35 46.69
N ALA A 236 13.31 9.64 45.50
CA ALA A 236 11.88 9.75 45.24
C ALA A 236 11.20 8.41 44.90
N VAL A 237 11.91 7.28 45.07
CA VAL A 237 11.47 5.95 44.63
C VAL A 237 11.60 4.94 45.77
N HIS A 238 10.51 4.22 46.03
CA HIS A 238 10.47 3.14 47.02
C HIS A 238 10.34 1.80 46.32
N LEU A 239 11.48 1.17 45.98
CA LEU A 239 11.48 -0.17 45.39
C LEU A 239 11.17 -1.24 46.46
N GLN A 240 10.08 -1.97 46.30
CA GLN A 240 9.89 -3.23 47.02
C GLN A 240 10.78 -4.32 46.40
N LYS A 241 11.55 -5.04 47.23
CA LYS A 241 12.34 -6.21 46.78
C LYS A 241 11.39 -7.37 46.43
N GLY A 242 10.90 -7.39 45.19
CA GLY A 242 10.27 -8.56 44.59
C GLY A 242 11.33 -9.57 44.10
N ASN A 243 11.08 -10.86 44.34
CA ASN A 243 11.99 -11.95 44.00
C ASN A 243 12.40 -11.93 42.52
N LYS A 244 13.71 -11.83 42.27
CA LYS A 244 14.28 -12.01 40.93
C LYS A 244 14.10 -13.45 40.48
N THR A 245 13.20 -13.67 39.52
CA THR A 245 13.32 -14.82 38.61
C THR A 245 14.41 -14.49 37.60
N GLU A 246 15.55 -15.18 37.72
CA GLU A 246 16.59 -15.20 36.69
C GLU A 246 16.01 -15.76 35.40
N ARG A 247 15.86 -14.90 34.40
CA ARG A 247 15.56 -15.32 33.03
C ARG A 247 16.91 -15.55 32.35
N THR A 248 17.21 -16.81 32.09
CA THR A 248 18.37 -17.28 31.34
C THR A 248 18.43 -16.61 29.96
N GLU A 249 19.51 -15.89 29.71
CA GLU A 249 19.86 -15.34 28.40
C GLU A 249 20.35 -16.47 27.48
N ASN A 250 19.47 -16.93 26.58
CA ASN A 250 19.92 -17.60 25.37
C ASN A 250 20.29 -16.53 24.35
N LYS A 251 21.59 -16.35 24.10
CA LYS A 251 22.13 -15.48 23.04
C LYS A 251 21.73 -16.04 21.67
N ALA A 252 20.80 -15.35 21.00
CA ALA A 252 20.71 -15.38 19.55
C ALA A 252 21.89 -14.59 18.93
N PRO A 253 22.26 -14.84 17.66
CA PRO A 253 23.40 -14.20 17.01
C PRO A 253 23.21 -12.68 17.01
N VAL A 254 24.27 -11.95 17.37
CA VAL A 254 24.29 -10.49 17.36
C VAL A 254 24.18 -10.03 15.91
N GLU A 255 23.06 -9.43 15.52
CA GLU A 255 22.97 -8.64 14.30
C GLU A 255 23.92 -7.45 14.40
N GLU A 256 24.80 -7.31 13.41
CA GLU A 256 25.69 -6.16 13.30
C GLU A 256 24.85 -4.88 13.18
N LYS A 257 25.08 -3.91 14.08
CA LYS A 257 24.42 -2.61 14.02
C LYS A 257 24.83 -1.89 12.73
N ARG A 258 23.92 -1.80 11.77
CA ARG A 258 24.09 -1.00 10.55
C ARG A 258 24.46 0.45 10.90
N THR A 259 25.49 0.98 10.25
CA THR A 259 25.91 2.36 10.45
C THR A 259 24.84 3.33 9.96
N PRO A 260 24.60 4.46 10.64
CA PRO A 260 23.60 5.44 10.21
C PRO A 260 23.94 6.02 8.83
N ARG A 261 22.93 6.18 7.97
CA ARG A 261 23.08 6.74 6.62
C ARG A 261 23.67 8.15 6.65
N LYS A 262 24.65 8.42 5.79
CA LYS A 262 25.26 9.75 5.64
C LYS A 262 24.38 10.74 4.87
N TYR A 263 23.62 10.24 3.90
CA TYR A 263 22.70 11.02 3.07
C TYR A 263 21.27 10.50 3.25
N THR A 264 20.28 11.36 3.12
CA THR A 264 18.86 10.98 3.29
C THR A 264 17.99 11.97 2.54
N ILE A 265 17.50 11.54 1.39
CA ILE A 265 16.59 12.34 0.59
C ILE A 265 15.22 12.38 1.30
N ALA A 266 14.73 13.58 1.60
CA ALA A 266 13.39 13.74 2.17
C ALA A 266 12.32 13.16 1.22
N THR A 267 11.29 12.49 1.75
CA THR A 267 10.26 11.79 0.95
C THR A 267 9.60 12.66 -0.12
N TYR A 268 9.35 13.94 0.17
CA TYR A 268 8.78 14.87 -0.82
C TYR A 268 9.76 15.16 -1.97
N LYS A 269 11.06 15.24 -1.69
CA LYS A 269 12.11 15.41 -2.71
C LYS A 269 12.25 14.17 -3.57
N LYS A 270 12.09 12.97 -2.99
CA LYS A 270 12.09 11.69 -3.75
C LYS A 270 10.97 11.63 -4.77
N LYS A 271 9.76 12.04 -4.38
CA LYS A 271 8.62 12.10 -5.33
C LYS A 271 8.92 13.07 -6.47
N GLN A 272 9.40 14.28 -6.16
CA GLN A 272 9.78 15.27 -7.17
C GLN A 272 10.93 14.79 -8.07
N LEU A 273 11.89 14.06 -7.51
CA LEU A 273 13.01 13.47 -8.23
C LEU A 273 12.51 12.38 -9.19
N THR A 274 11.62 11.52 -8.73
CA THR A 274 10.99 10.46 -9.54
C THR A 274 10.20 11.05 -10.71
N ASP A 275 9.40 12.08 -10.45
CA ASP A 275 8.63 12.79 -11.48
C ASP A 275 9.56 13.44 -12.53
N ASP A 276 10.67 14.04 -12.09
CA ASP A 276 11.66 14.64 -12.97
C ASP A 276 12.41 13.60 -13.82
N ILE A 277 12.80 12.46 -13.23
CA ILE A 277 13.43 11.34 -13.94
C ILE A 277 12.45 10.76 -14.96
N LYS A 278 11.18 10.57 -14.60
CA LYS A 278 10.11 10.15 -15.53
C LYS A 278 9.98 11.07 -16.74
N SER A 279 10.15 12.38 -16.53
CA SER A 279 10.10 13.39 -17.60
C SER A 279 11.35 13.42 -18.50
N SER A 280 12.39 12.65 -18.17
CA SER A 280 13.65 12.61 -18.93
C SER A 280 13.54 11.72 -20.18
N ALA A 281 14.55 11.82 -21.05
CA ALA A 281 14.80 10.89 -22.14
C ALA A 281 15.34 9.52 -21.67
N MET A 282 15.52 9.32 -20.35
CA MET A 282 16.11 8.12 -19.73
C MET A 282 17.53 7.80 -20.17
N THR A 283 18.26 8.80 -20.67
CA THR A 283 19.71 8.71 -20.91
C THR A 283 20.46 9.12 -19.65
N ASN A 284 21.67 8.58 -19.44
CA ASN A 284 22.52 8.95 -18.29
C ASN A 284 22.68 10.47 -18.15
N VAL A 285 22.88 11.17 -19.27
CA VAL A 285 23.08 12.62 -19.31
C VAL A 285 21.82 13.40 -18.90
N ASP A 286 20.65 13.02 -19.41
CA ASP A 286 19.41 13.74 -19.08
C ASP A 286 18.95 13.42 -17.65
N VAL A 287 19.10 12.17 -17.21
CA VAL A 287 18.82 11.76 -15.82
C VAL A 287 19.74 12.50 -14.85
N GLU A 288 21.04 12.60 -15.12
CA GLU A 288 21.98 13.41 -14.33
C GLU A 288 21.51 14.87 -14.22
N LYS A 289 21.10 15.48 -15.35
CA LYS A 289 20.63 16.86 -15.38
C LYS A 289 19.36 17.05 -14.53
N LYS A 290 18.43 16.09 -14.57
CA LYS A 290 17.22 16.08 -13.74
C LYS A 290 17.53 15.93 -12.26
N ILE A 291 18.48 15.06 -11.91
CA ILE A 291 18.97 14.90 -10.53
C ILE A 291 19.55 16.23 -10.05
N ARG A 292 20.56 16.78 -10.73
CA ARG A 292 21.25 18.02 -10.30
C ARG A 292 20.31 19.22 -10.15
N LYS A 293 19.25 19.31 -10.95
CA LYS A 293 18.23 20.38 -10.86
C LYS A 293 17.56 20.46 -9.48
N ARG A 294 17.49 19.35 -8.74
CA ARG A 294 16.79 19.26 -7.45
C ARG A 294 17.66 19.57 -6.23
N PHE A 295 18.96 19.76 -6.44
CA PHE A 295 19.92 20.01 -5.38
C PHE A 295 20.62 21.36 -5.57
N ALA A 296 21.27 21.85 -4.51
CA ALA A 296 22.07 23.06 -4.61
C ALA A 296 23.28 22.85 -5.54
N LYS A 297 23.83 23.95 -6.05
CA LYS A 297 25.12 23.89 -6.74
C LYS A 297 26.16 23.36 -5.75
N ASP A 298 26.88 22.31 -6.16
CA ASP A 298 27.91 21.62 -5.36
C ASP A 298 27.35 20.83 -4.15
N ASP A 299 26.10 20.38 -4.22
CA ASP A 299 25.50 19.53 -3.20
C ASP A 299 26.19 18.14 -3.12
N PRO A 300 26.64 17.72 -1.92
CA PRO A 300 27.36 16.46 -1.75
C PRO A 300 26.49 15.22 -1.97
N GLU A 301 25.18 15.29 -1.72
CA GLU A 301 24.22 14.20 -1.95
C GLU A 301 24.01 14.03 -3.47
N ALA A 302 23.80 15.12 -4.20
CA ALA A 302 23.73 15.07 -5.67
C ALA A 302 25.04 14.54 -6.30
N SER A 303 26.18 14.93 -5.73
CA SER A 303 27.48 14.48 -6.21
C SER A 303 27.70 12.98 -5.98
N PHE A 304 27.22 12.44 -4.86
CA PHE A 304 27.20 11.01 -4.59
C PHE A 304 26.34 10.26 -5.62
N ILE A 305 25.08 10.68 -5.80
CA ILE A 305 24.15 10.03 -6.73
C ILE A 305 24.73 10.01 -8.14
N VAL A 306 25.26 11.15 -8.61
CA VAL A 306 25.82 11.24 -9.97
C VAL A 306 27.06 10.37 -10.14
N LYS A 307 27.93 10.29 -9.13
CA LYS A 307 29.13 9.44 -9.15
C LYS A 307 28.79 7.96 -9.37
N TYR A 308 27.70 7.50 -8.79
CA TYR A 308 27.25 6.11 -8.88
C TYR A 308 26.03 5.92 -9.80
N LEU A 309 25.70 6.90 -10.65
CA LEU A 309 24.47 6.88 -11.45
C LEU A 309 24.39 5.69 -12.40
N SER A 310 25.51 5.34 -13.05
CA SER A 310 25.53 4.21 -13.99
C SER A 310 25.31 2.86 -13.28
N PRO A 311 26.00 2.52 -12.18
CA PRO A 311 25.65 1.36 -11.35
C PRO A 311 24.20 1.36 -10.85
N ILE A 312 23.70 2.51 -10.38
CA ILE A 312 22.32 2.67 -9.90
C ILE A 312 21.32 2.35 -11.02
N MET A 313 21.53 2.92 -12.21
CA MET A 313 20.66 2.67 -13.37
C MET A 313 20.75 1.21 -13.85
N THR A 314 21.91 0.58 -13.76
CA THR A 314 22.12 -0.84 -14.12
C THR A 314 21.32 -1.77 -13.20
N VAL A 315 21.42 -1.56 -11.89
CA VAL A 315 20.63 -2.33 -10.90
C VAL A 315 19.14 -2.03 -11.04
N ALA A 316 18.77 -0.76 -11.27
CA ALA A 316 17.38 -0.40 -11.50
C ALA A 316 16.80 -1.07 -12.76
N ALA A 317 17.59 -1.22 -13.82
CA ALA A 317 17.17 -1.87 -15.06
C ALA A 317 16.96 -3.38 -14.86
N GLU A 318 17.82 -4.03 -14.07
CA GLU A 318 17.65 -5.44 -13.66
C GLU A 318 16.39 -5.62 -12.80
N ARG A 319 16.20 -4.78 -11.76
CA ARG A 319 15.02 -4.84 -10.88
C ARG A 319 13.70 -4.58 -11.60
N ALA A 320 13.74 -3.82 -12.68
CA ALA A 320 12.57 -3.50 -13.48
C ALA A 320 12.37 -4.48 -14.66
N HIS A 321 13.26 -5.45 -14.88
CA HIS A 321 13.26 -6.34 -16.05
C HIS A 321 13.24 -5.57 -17.39
N LEU A 322 13.90 -4.40 -17.42
CA LEU A 322 13.90 -3.51 -18.58
C LEU A 322 14.61 -4.13 -19.79
N SER A 323 15.63 -4.93 -19.55
CA SER A 323 16.47 -5.44 -20.64
C SER A 323 15.78 -6.55 -21.42
N GLU A 324 15.01 -7.38 -20.74
CA GLU A 324 14.16 -8.41 -21.33
C GLU A 324 13.03 -7.78 -22.15
N ASP A 325 12.27 -6.85 -21.54
CA ASP A 325 11.12 -6.21 -22.19
C ASP A 325 11.54 -5.39 -23.42
N LEU A 326 12.66 -4.65 -23.32
CA LEU A 326 13.21 -3.90 -24.46
C LEU A 326 13.66 -4.84 -25.59
N LYS A 327 14.23 -6.01 -25.26
CA LYS A 327 14.66 -7.00 -26.25
C LYS A 327 13.46 -7.59 -27.00
N PHE A 328 12.41 -8.02 -26.28
CA PHE A 328 11.16 -8.49 -26.89
C PHE A 328 10.49 -7.41 -27.74
N PHE A 329 10.43 -6.18 -27.24
CA PHE A 329 9.88 -5.06 -28.01
C PHE A 329 10.68 -4.79 -29.30
N ALA A 330 12.02 -4.78 -29.22
CA ALA A 330 12.86 -4.55 -30.37
C ALA A 330 12.74 -5.67 -31.42
N GLU A 331 12.56 -6.92 -30.98
CA GLU A 331 12.32 -8.06 -31.86
C GLU A 331 10.95 -7.97 -32.56
N ALA A 332 9.89 -7.68 -31.81
CA ALA A 332 8.55 -7.48 -32.36
C ALA A 332 8.49 -6.31 -33.36
N GLU A 333 9.15 -5.19 -33.07
CA GLU A 333 9.19 -4.04 -33.98
C GLU A 333 9.99 -4.35 -35.26
N ARG A 334 11.06 -5.16 -35.17
CA ARG A 334 11.80 -5.64 -36.34
C ARG A 334 10.95 -6.56 -37.21
N ILE A 335 10.17 -7.45 -36.61
CA ILE A 335 9.20 -8.31 -37.32
C ILE A 335 8.16 -7.45 -38.04
N ASN A 336 7.69 -6.38 -37.40
CA ASN A 336 6.75 -5.40 -37.98
C ASN A 336 7.39 -4.44 -39.01
N GLY A 337 8.59 -4.75 -39.52
CA GLY A 337 9.26 -4.01 -40.58
C GLY A 337 9.92 -2.69 -40.16
N HIS A 338 9.97 -2.37 -38.86
CA HIS A 338 10.65 -1.18 -38.37
C HIS A 338 12.16 -1.42 -38.27
N LYS A 339 12.94 -0.58 -38.95
CA LYS A 339 14.42 -0.64 -38.97
C LYS A 339 14.99 0.66 -38.38
N GLY A 340 15.98 0.52 -37.50
CA GLY A 340 16.67 1.63 -36.85
C GLY A 340 17.79 1.13 -35.95
N ASP A 341 18.63 2.05 -35.47
CA ASP A 341 19.64 1.76 -34.46
C ASP A 341 19.01 1.57 -33.07
N GLU A 342 19.82 1.16 -32.09
CA GLU A 342 19.35 0.90 -30.72
C GLU A 342 18.76 2.16 -30.05
N GLU A 343 19.30 3.34 -30.37
CA GLU A 343 18.79 4.62 -29.86
C GLU A 343 17.39 4.92 -30.39
N PHE A 344 17.15 4.67 -31.68
CA PHE A 344 15.83 4.76 -32.28
C PHE A 344 14.83 3.81 -31.62
N MET A 345 15.22 2.55 -31.40
CA MET A 345 14.36 1.55 -30.77
C MET A 345 14.03 1.91 -29.31
N LEU A 346 15.03 2.37 -28.56
CA LEU A 346 14.85 2.81 -27.18
C LEU A 346 13.92 4.02 -27.08
N LYS A 347 14.02 4.99 -27.99
CA LYS A 347 13.12 6.14 -28.03
C LYS A 347 11.68 5.72 -28.35
N ARG A 348 11.49 4.78 -29.28
CA ARG A 348 10.16 4.22 -29.60
C ARG A 348 9.57 3.46 -28.42
N TYR A 349 10.39 2.66 -27.75
CA TYR A 349 10.02 1.91 -26.57
C TYR A 349 9.46 2.83 -25.49
N TRP A 350 10.16 3.92 -25.14
CA TRP A 350 9.67 4.85 -24.11
C TRP A 350 8.39 5.59 -24.48
N ASN A 351 8.13 5.80 -25.77
CA ASN A 351 6.89 6.43 -26.23
C ASN A 351 5.70 5.47 -26.19
N ARG A 352 5.92 4.18 -26.49
CA ARG A 352 4.86 3.16 -26.46
C ARG A 352 4.63 2.57 -25.08
N ASN A 353 5.62 2.61 -24.20
CA ASN A 353 5.58 2.01 -22.85
C ASN A 353 5.71 3.08 -21.74
N PRO A 354 4.74 4.01 -21.59
CA PRO A 354 4.80 5.04 -20.55
C PRO A 354 4.71 4.45 -19.13
N ILE A 355 4.09 3.28 -18.98
CA ILE A 355 4.02 2.53 -17.72
C ILE A 355 5.42 2.04 -17.34
N MET A 356 6.13 1.41 -18.27
CA MET A 356 7.47 0.90 -18.00
C MET A 356 8.48 2.03 -17.74
N LYS A 357 8.30 3.18 -18.41
CA LYS A 357 9.02 4.41 -18.09
C LYS A 357 8.78 4.89 -16.66
N ASN A 358 7.56 4.73 -16.15
CA ASN A 358 7.22 5.05 -14.77
C ASN A 358 7.85 4.05 -13.79
N ILE A 359 7.78 2.74 -14.06
CA ILE A 359 8.39 1.69 -13.24
C ILE A 359 9.90 1.92 -13.13
N TYR A 360 10.58 2.14 -14.25
CA TYR A 360 12.03 2.36 -14.26
C TYR A 360 12.43 3.63 -13.50
N ALA A 361 11.65 4.72 -13.59
CA ALA A 361 11.89 5.93 -12.81
C ALA A 361 11.82 5.70 -11.29
N HIS A 362 10.87 4.88 -10.83
CA HIS A 362 10.75 4.49 -9.42
C HIS A 362 11.89 3.54 -9.02
N ALA A 363 12.24 2.58 -9.88
CA ALA A 363 13.36 1.68 -9.63
C ALA A 363 14.68 2.44 -9.48
N ILE A 364 14.91 3.51 -10.25
CA ILE A 364 16.10 4.38 -10.09
C ILE A 364 16.09 5.04 -8.72
N THR A 365 14.98 5.65 -8.28
CA THR A 365 14.93 6.36 -7.00
C THR A 365 15.00 5.43 -5.80
N ASP A 366 14.39 4.25 -5.87
CA ASP A 366 14.51 3.20 -4.84
C ASP A 366 15.92 2.62 -4.79
N THR A 367 16.62 2.55 -5.93
CA THR A 367 18.00 2.07 -5.99
C THR A 367 18.98 3.13 -5.47
N ILE A 368 18.71 4.42 -5.64
CA ILE A 368 19.46 5.50 -4.96
C ILE A 368 19.42 5.29 -3.44
N ASP A 369 18.24 5.03 -2.88
CA ASP A 369 18.08 4.77 -1.45
C ASP A 369 18.86 3.56 -0.96
N MET A 370 18.87 2.49 -1.75
CA MET A 370 19.62 1.27 -1.47
C MET A 370 21.13 1.56 -1.46
N PHE A 371 21.62 2.30 -2.45
CA PHE A 371 23.03 2.69 -2.54
C PHE A 371 23.44 3.59 -1.36
N GLU A 372 22.63 4.57 -0.98
CA GLU A 372 22.91 5.42 0.19
C GLU A 372 22.89 4.64 1.52
N ASP A 373 22.03 3.61 1.63
CA ASP A 373 21.95 2.76 2.82
C ASP A 373 23.22 1.92 3.00
N ILE A 374 23.57 1.18 1.95
CA ILE A 374 24.72 0.26 1.96
C ILE A 374 26.03 1.05 2.06
N TYR A 375 26.06 2.27 1.48
CA TYR A 375 27.22 3.14 1.62
C TYR A 375 27.46 3.60 3.08
N GLY A 376 26.39 3.80 3.86
CA GLY A 376 26.47 4.23 5.24
C GLY A 376 27.25 5.54 5.39
N SER A 377 28.32 5.54 6.21
CA SER A 377 29.24 6.68 6.38
C SER A 377 30.44 6.68 5.42
N GLY A 378 30.54 5.70 4.52
CA GLY A 378 31.73 5.36 3.74
C GLY A 378 32.57 4.27 4.42
N GLY A 379 33.81 4.07 3.99
CA GLY A 379 34.72 3.12 4.63
C GLY A 379 36.18 3.40 4.30
N ASN A 380 37.04 2.39 4.48
CA ASN A 380 38.49 2.53 4.31
C ASN A 380 39.03 1.87 3.03
N LEU A 381 38.17 1.21 2.25
CA LEU A 381 38.58 0.53 1.02
C LEU A 381 38.66 1.54 -0.13
N PRO A 382 39.85 1.84 -0.68
CA PRO A 382 39.97 2.76 -1.79
C PRO A 382 39.42 2.12 -3.07
N ILE A 383 38.58 2.85 -3.82
CA ILE A 383 38.11 2.44 -5.15
C ILE A 383 38.63 3.38 -6.24
N ASN A 384 38.83 2.86 -7.46
CA ASN A 384 39.27 3.63 -8.62
C ASN A 384 38.10 4.20 -9.44
N THR A 385 38.40 4.91 -10.55
CA THR A 385 37.36 5.44 -11.45
C THR A 385 36.50 4.36 -12.10
N ASP A 386 36.99 3.13 -12.15
CA ASP A 386 36.30 1.97 -12.71
C ASP A 386 35.47 1.24 -11.64
N LEU A 387 35.41 1.81 -10.42
CA LEU A 387 34.67 1.32 -9.26
C LEU A 387 35.20 0.01 -8.67
N GLU A 388 36.45 -0.35 -9.00
CA GLU A 388 37.15 -1.51 -8.46
C GLU A 388 37.99 -1.15 -7.23
N ILE A 389 38.20 -2.10 -6.32
CA ILE A 389 39.09 -1.92 -5.17
C ILE A 389 40.53 -1.76 -5.65
N VAL A 390 41.20 -0.68 -5.22
CA VAL A 390 42.60 -0.42 -5.56
C VAL A 390 43.50 -1.38 -4.80
N THR A 391 44.07 -2.34 -5.52
CA THR A 391 45.08 -3.28 -5.04
C THR A 391 46.42 -3.04 -5.77
N PRO A 392 47.54 -3.59 -5.29
CA PRO A 392 48.84 -3.47 -5.98
C PRO A 392 48.81 -3.87 -7.46
N ASP A 393 47.94 -4.83 -7.79
CA ASP A 393 47.77 -5.46 -9.10
C ASP A 393 46.74 -4.75 -10.00
N THR A 394 45.94 -3.83 -9.46
CA THR A 394 44.99 -3.04 -10.28
C THR A 394 45.72 -2.06 -11.22
N SER A 395 45.26 -2.02 -12.47
CA SER A 395 45.84 -1.19 -13.54
C SER A 395 45.64 0.31 -13.27
N ASN A 396 44.47 0.67 -12.76
CA ASN A 396 44.10 2.03 -12.41
C ASN A 396 44.19 2.27 -10.90
N LYS A 397 45.22 3.03 -10.51
CA LYS A 397 45.53 3.33 -9.10
C LYS A 397 44.96 4.66 -8.60
N LYS A 398 44.19 5.37 -9.43
CA LYS A 398 43.63 6.68 -9.06
C LYS A 398 42.41 6.49 -8.16
N VAL A 399 42.60 6.70 -6.86
CA VAL A 399 41.53 6.61 -5.87
C VAL A 399 40.49 7.72 -6.08
N VAL A 400 39.22 7.35 -6.21
CA VAL A 400 38.09 8.28 -6.34
C VAL A 400 37.19 8.30 -5.11
N ASP A 401 37.14 7.23 -4.32
CA ASP A 401 36.37 7.16 -3.08
C ASP A 401 36.95 6.14 -2.10
N HIS A 402 36.48 6.19 -0.85
CA HIS A 402 36.74 5.14 0.14
C HIS A 402 35.42 4.58 0.69
N VAL A 403 35.22 3.28 0.49
CA VAL A 403 33.95 2.59 0.73
C VAL A 403 34.10 1.48 1.76
N ASN A 404 32.98 0.98 2.28
CA ASN A 404 32.96 -0.20 3.15
C ASN A 404 32.93 -1.48 2.29
N SER A 405 33.14 -2.64 2.91
CA SER A 405 33.17 -3.93 2.20
C SER A 405 31.84 -4.27 1.53
N GLU A 406 30.71 -3.98 2.19
CA GLU A 406 29.37 -4.26 1.67
C GLU A 406 29.08 -3.46 0.40
N TYR A 407 29.48 -2.20 0.37
CA TYR A 407 29.36 -1.34 -0.80
C TYR A 407 30.31 -1.75 -1.93
N ALA A 408 31.52 -2.22 -1.61
CA ALA A 408 32.42 -2.78 -2.62
C ALA A 408 31.83 -4.04 -3.27
N HIS A 409 31.17 -4.91 -2.49
CA HIS A 409 30.44 -6.06 -3.03
C HIS A 409 29.24 -5.64 -3.91
N LEU A 410 28.52 -4.58 -3.54
CA LEU A 410 27.45 -4.04 -4.38
C LEU A 410 27.98 -3.56 -5.73
N LEU A 411 29.11 -2.85 -5.74
CA LEU A 411 29.75 -2.37 -6.97
C LEU A 411 30.22 -3.54 -7.84
N ASP A 412 30.87 -4.55 -7.25
CA ASP A 412 31.27 -5.78 -7.93
C ASP A 412 30.05 -6.49 -8.56
N TYR A 413 28.98 -6.67 -7.78
CA TYR A 413 27.72 -7.22 -8.29
C TYR A 413 27.20 -6.46 -9.51
N THR A 414 27.23 -5.12 -9.50
CA THR A 414 26.74 -4.35 -10.66
C THR A 414 27.49 -4.65 -11.96
N GLN A 415 28.77 -5.01 -11.88
CA GLN A 415 29.59 -5.38 -13.03
C GLN A 415 29.29 -6.79 -13.53
N THR A 416 28.82 -7.69 -12.66
CA THR A 416 28.44 -9.07 -13.01
C THR A 416 27.08 -9.19 -13.73
N ILE A 417 26.16 -8.24 -13.52
CA ILE A 417 24.78 -8.29 -14.05
C ILE A 417 24.75 -8.53 -15.56
N PHE A 418 25.48 -7.73 -16.34
CA PHE A 418 25.44 -7.84 -17.80
C PHE A 418 26.07 -9.15 -18.32
N PRO A 419 27.32 -9.53 -17.93
CA PRO A 419 27.91 -10.80 -18.33
C PRO A 419 27.07 -12.03 -17.95
N GLU A 420 26.51 -12.06 -16.74
CA GLU A 420 25.67 -13.17 -16.29
C GLU A 420 24.37 -13.27 -17.10
N ARG A 421 23.77 -12.14 -17.46
CA ARG A 421 22.57 -12.10 -18.29
C ARG A 421 22.84 -12.62 -19.70
N GLU A 422 23.95 -12.19 -20.32
CA GLU A 422 24.35 -12.69 -21.64
C GLU A 422 24.67 -14.20 -21.61
N ALA A 423 25.31 -14.69 -20.54
CA ALA A 423 25.54 -16.12 -20.36
C ALA A 423 24.22 -16.92 -20.26
N LYS A 424 23.23 -16.40 -19.51
CA LYS A 424 21.88 -16.99 -19.44
C LYS A 424 21.17 -17.00 -20.79
N TYR A 425 21.28 -15.91 -21.57
CA TYR A 425 20.72 -15.88 -22.93
C TYR A 425 21.38 -16.88 -23.85
N ALA A 426 22.72 -16.99 -23.82
CA ALA A 426 23.45 -17.98 -24.61
C ALA A 426 23.03 -19.42 -24.25
N GLU A 427 22.82 -19.71 -22.96
CA GLU A 427 22.30 -21.01 -22.52
C GLU A 427 20.87 -21.24 -22.97
N HIS A 428 20.00 -20.22 -22.89
CA HIS A 428 18.64 -20.28 -23.38
C HIS A 428 18.58 -20.60 -24.88
N TYR A 429 19.38 -19.91 -25.71
CA TYR A 429 19.41 -20.16 -27.15
C TYR A 429 19.91 -21.56 -27.49
N LYS A 430 20.91 -22.09 -26.77
CA LYS A 430 21.35 -23.49 -26.93
C LYS A 430 20.24 -24.48 -26.63
N LYS A 431 19.52 -24.28 -25.52
CA LYS A 431 18.37 -25.12 -25.16
C LYS A 431 17.22 -24.99 -26.16
N GLN A 432 16.97 -23.79 -26.66
CA GLN A 432 15.95 -23.54 -27.67
C GLN A 432 16.28 -24.32 -28.97
N GLU A 433 17.54 -24.28 -29.42
CA GLU A 433 17.99 -25.05 -30.58
C GLU A 433 17.89 -26.58 -30.35
N GLU A 434 18.22 -27.05 -29.14
CA GLU A 434 18.03 -28.47 -28.75
C GLU A 434 16.55 -28.87 -28.78
N TRP A 435 15.65 -27.99 -28.31
CA TRP A 435 14.21 -28.20 -28.34
C TRP A 435 13.66 -28.19 -29.76
N GLU A 436 14.04 -27.22 -30.58
CA GLU A 436 13.64 -27.13 -32.00
C GLU A 436 14.05 -28.40 -32.74
N LYS A 437 15.30 -28.86 -32.57
CA LYS A 437 15.75 -30.16 -33.12
C LYS A 437 14.94 -31.34 -32.58
N HIS A 438 14.66 -31.38 -31.27
CA HIS A 438 13.84 -32.45 -30.69
C HIS A 438 12.42 -32.48 -31.29
N PHE A 439 11.81 -31.31 -31.52
CA PHE A 439 10.50 -31.19 -32.16
C PHE A 439 10.55 -31.60 -33.63
N ASP A 440 11.56 -31.14 -34.37
CA ASP A 440 11.77 -31.50 -35.78
C ASP A 440 11.99 -33.00 -35.98
N GLU A 441 12.81 -33.63 -35.12
CA GLU A 441 13.09 -35.07 -35.16
C GLU A 441 11.85 -35.90 -34.82
N ARG A 442 11.01 -35.42 -33.90
CA ARG A 442 9.86 -36.19 -33.39
C ARG A 442 8.59 -35.99 -34.20
N TYR A 443 8.39 -34.81 -34.79
CA TYR A 443 7.15 -34.42 -35.45
C TYR A 443 7.34 -34.01 -36.92
N GLY A 444 8.57 -33.98 -37.42
CA GLY A 444 8.91 -33.51 -38.77
C GLY A 444 9.10 -32.00 -38.83
N HIS A 445 9.94 -31.53 -39.76
CA HIS A 445 10.19 -30.11 -39.99
C HIS A 445 8.91 -29.47 -40.53
N ILE A 446 8.33 -28.52 -39.79
CA ILE A 446 7.27 -27.67 -40.30
C ILE A 446 7.96 -26.52 -41.01
N GLU A 447 7.99 -26.54 -42.35
CA GLU A 447 8.42 -25.36 -43.11
C GLU A 447 7.54 -24.19 -42.66
N GLN A 448 8.16 -23.19 -42.02
CA GLN A 448 7.54 -21.90 -41.82
C GLN A 448 7.31 -21.33 -43.21
N ASN A 449 6.11 -21.51 -43.75
CA ASN A 449 5.68 -20.80 -44.94
C ASN A 449 5.93 -19.31 -44.68
N GLU A 450 6.82 -18.72 -45.47
CA GLU A 450 6.91 -17.27 -45.61
C GLU A 450 5.48 -16.76 -45.75
N VAL A 451 5.11 -15.81 -44.89
CA VAL A 451 3.81 -15.16 -44.93
C VAL A 451 3.73 -14.44 -46.29
N GLU A 452 3.16 -15.11 -47.29
CA GLU A 452 2.80 -14.49 -48.55
C GLU A 452 1.73 -13.43 -48.26
N ASP A 453 2.04 -12.20 -48.67
CA ASP A 453 1.15 -11.05 -48.69
C ASP A 453 -0.28 -11.46 -49.09
N ILE A 454 -1.22 -11.37 -48.15
CA ILE A 454 -2.65 -11.44 -48.45
C ILE A 454 -3.00 -10.20 -49.29
N LYS A 455 -2.92 -10.36 -50.61
CA LYS A 455 -3.54 -9.44 -51.55
C LYS A 455 -5.06 -9.54 -51.39
N THR A 456 -5.65 -8.38 -51.18
CA THR A 456 -7.05 -7.97 -51.34
C THR A 456 -7.99 -9.01 -51.96
N PRO A 457 -9.11 -9.39 -51.30
CA PRO A 457 -10.07 -10.30 -51.90
C PRO A 457 -10.83 -9.61 -53.04
N THR A 458 -10.86 -10.28 -54.19
CA THR A 458 -11.74 -9.97 -55.33
C THR A 458 -13.07 -10.72 -55.13
N PRO A 459 -14.24 -10.19 -55.57
CA PRO A 459 -15.55 -10.70 -55.17
C PRO A 459 -15.88 -12.04 -55.83
N ILE A 460 -16.46 -12.97 -55.07
CA ILE A 460 -16.97 -14.26 -55.58
C ILE A 460 -18.44 -14.09 -55.98
N GLU A 461 -18.74 -14.60 -57.18
CA GLU A 461 -20.04 -14.60 -57.84
C GLU A 461 -21.11 -15.39 -57.07
N LYS A 462 -22.36 -14.90 -57.15
CA LYS A 462 -23.55 -15.52 -56.59
C LYS A 462 -24.00 -16.69 -57.49
N GLU A 463 -24.17 -17.88 -56.93
CA GLU A 463 -25.04 -18.91 -57.50
C GLU A 463 -26.39 -18.91 -56.76
N GLU A 464 -27.46 -18.82 -57.55
CA GLU A 464 -28.83 -18.90 -57.13
C GLU A 464 -29.24 -20.36 -56.88
N THR A 465 -29.92 -20.63 -55.76
CA THR A 465 -30.90 -21.71 -55.70
C THR A 465 -32.16 -21.22 -55.00
N THR A 466 -33.25 -21.28 -55.76
CA THR A 466 -34.63 -20.93 -55.44
C THR A 466 -35.34 -22.08 -54.73
N THR A 467 -36.16 -21.79 -53.71
CA THR A 467 -37.60 -22.16 -53.59
C THR A 467 -38.18 -21.74 -52.22
N PRO A 468 -39.52 -21.57 -52.10
CA PRO A 468 -40.12 -20.35 -51.56
C PRO A 468 -40.80 -20.53 -50.20
N SER A 469 -40.84 -19.46 -49.40
CA SER A 469 -41.87 -19.25 -48.40
C SER A 469 -42.42 -17.84 -48.54
N GLU A 470 -43.73 -17.71 -48.52
CA GLU A 470 -44.53 -16.51 -48.78
C GLU A 470 -44.03 -15.28 -48.03
N ASP A 471 -43.16 -14.51 -48.68
CA ASP A 471 -42.77 -13.18 -48.22
C ASP A 471 -43.88 -12.19 -48.54
N LYS A 472 -44.34 -11.48 -47.50
CA LYS A 472 -44.95 -10.17 -47.71
C LYS A 472 -43.92 -9.32 -48.43
N GLU A 473 -44.28 -8.89 -49.64
CA GLU A 473 -43.48 -8.01 -50.50
C GLU A 473 -42.88 -6.88 -49.66
N PHE A 474 -41.56 -6.96 -49.48
CA PHE A 474 -40.78 -6.03 -48.68
C PHE A 474 -40.58 -4.76 -49.53
N ASP A 475 -41.12 -3.63 -49.07
CA ASP A 475 -41.05 -2.35 -49.77
C ASP A 475 -39.64 -1.74 -49.68
N GLU A 476 -38.81 -2.05 -50.68
CA GLU A 476 -37.41 -1.60 -50.81
C GLU A 476 -37.25 -0.07 -50.87
N ASP A 477 -38.33 0.69 -51.12
CA ASP A 477 -38.30 2.16 -51.20
C ASP A 477 -38.44 2.87 -49.83
N SER A 478 -38.58 2.11 -48.73
CA SER A 478 -38.72 2.66 -47.36
C SER A 478 -37.44 2.59 -46.49
N PHE A 479 -36.33 2.13 -47.07
CA PHE A 479 -35.11 1.76 -46.35
C PHE A 479 -34.28 2.98 -45.88
N SER A 480 -34.52 3.43 -44.66
CA SER A 480 -33.54 4.26 -43.93
C SER A 480 -32.80 3.37 -42.94
N LEU A 481 -31.49 3.22 -43.13
CA LEU A 481 -30.62 2.52 -42.18
C LEU A 481 -30.72 3.13 -40.77
N ASP A 482 -30.97 4.43 -40.67
CA ASP A 482 -31.19 5.11 -39.41
C ASP A 482 -32.45 4.62 -38.70
N LYS A 483 -33.54 4.39 -39.45
CA LYS A 483 -34.80 3.87 -38.92
C LYS A 483 -34.68 2.41 -38.48
N VAL A 484 -33.91 1.61 -39.21
CA VAL A 484 -33.59 0.22 -38.82
C VAL A 484 -32.80 0.21 -37.52
N ASN A 485 -31.76 1.05 -37.40
CA ASN A 485 -30.96 1.17 -36.19
C ASN A 485 -31.80 1.68 -35.01
N GLU A 486 -32.71 2.64 -35.22
CA GLU A 486 -33.61 3.15 -34.18
C GLU A 486 -34.53 2.06 -33.62
N VAL A 487 -35.22 1.32 -34.50
CA VAL A 487 -36.12 0.22 -34.09
C VAL A 487 -35.34 -0.94 -33.45
N PHE A 488 -34.13 -1.22 -33.96
CA PHE A 488 -33.24 -2.21 -33.37
C PHE A 488 -32.82 -1.79 -31.95
N ASP A 489 -32.37 -0.56 -31.78
CA ASP A 489 -31.92 0.01 -30.50
C ASP A 489 -33.03 -0.05 -29.44
N ASP A 490 -34.27 0.29 -29.80
CA ASP A 490 -35.42 0.21 -28.89
C ASP A 490 -35.73 -1.22 -28.46
N LYS A 491 -35.68 -2.18 -29.38
CA LYS A 491 -35.93 -3.60 -29.08
C LYS A 491 -34.84 -4.22 -28.21
N ILE A 492 -33.57 -3.91 -28.50
CA ILE A 492 -32.43 -4.35 -27.69
C ILE A 492 -32.51 -3.77 -26.28
N LYS A 493 -32.87 -2.48 -26.12
CA LYS A 493 -33.10 -1.88 -24.80
C LYS A 493 -34.26 -2.54 -24.06
N GLY A 494 -35.34 -2.87 -24.76
CA GLY A 494 -36.48 -3.59 -24.20
C GLY A 494 -36.07 -4.96 -23.62
N GLY A 495 -35.29 -5.73 -24.38
CA GLY A 495 -34.79 -7.04 -23.96
C GLY A 495 -33.81 -7.01 -22.78
N ALA A 496 -33.08 -5.91 -22.58
CA ALA A 496 -32.09 -5.75 -21.52
C ALA A 496 -32.52 -4.77 -20.41
N ASN A 497 -33.81 -4.45 -20.28
CA ASN A 497 -34.28 -3.46 -19.31
C ASN A 497 -34.07 -3.86 -17.83
N TYR A 498 -33.64 -5.08 -17.54
CA TYR A 498 -33.18 -5.45 -16.21
C TYR A 498 -31.84 -4.78 -15.81
N LEU A 499 -31.05 -4.30 -16.77
CA LEU A 499 -29.81 -3.57 -16.53
C LEU A 499 -30.06 -2.13 -16.06
N PRO A 500 -29.22 -1.56 -15.18
CA PRO A 500 -29.26 -0.14 -14.82
C PRO A 500 -29.15 0.73 -16.06
N SER A 501 -29.86 1.88 -16.09
CA SER A 501 -29.91 2.76 -17.27
C SER A 501 -28.53 3.16 -17.82
N PRO A 502 -27.50 3.44 -17.00
CA PRO A 502 -26.17 3.73 -17.51
C PRO A 502 -25.52 2.55 -18.24
N LEU A 503 -25.66 1.33 -17.72
CA LEU A 503 -25.10 0.11 -18.34
C LEU A 503 -25.92 -0.30 -19.56
N LEU A 504 -27.25 -0.16 -19.51
CA LEU A 504 -28.16 -0.41 -20.64
C LEU A 504 -27.80 0.46 -21.85
N LYS A 505 -27.44 1.73 -21.64
CA LYS A 505 -26.99 2.60 -22.72
C LYS A 505 -25.71 2.06 -23.39
N LYS A 506 -24.74 1.59 -22.60
CA LYS A 506 -23.51 0.98 -23.12
C LYS A 506 -23.80 -0.31 -23.89
N TYR A 507 -24.69 -1.16 -23.35
CA TYR A 507 -25.12 -2.39 -24.00
C TYR A 507 -25.75 -2.12 -25.36
N SER A 508 -26.70 -1.18 -25.41
CA SER A 508 -27.37 -0.79 -26.66
C SER A 508 -26.40 -0.26 -27.71
N GLN A 509 -25.44 0.57 -27.29
CA GLN A 509 -24.39 1.09 -28.16
C GLN A 509 -23.50 -0.04 -28.69
N PHE A 510 -23.03 -0.92 -27.81
CA PHE A 510 -22.21 -2.07 -28.19
C PHE A 510 -22.93 -2.97 -29.21
N MET A 511 -24.20 -3.29 -28.96
CA MET A 511 -24.99 -4.11 -29.88
C MET A 511 -25.17 -3.41 -31.24
N ASN A 512 -25.42 -2.09 -31.26
CA ASN A 512 -25.48 -1.34 -32.52
C ASN A 512 -24.16 -1.32 -33.29
N GLU A 513 -23.02 -1.29 -32.61
CA GLU A 513 -21.71 -1.22 -33.25
C GLU A 513 -21.22 -2.58 -33.78
N ASN A 514 -21.59 -3.68 -33.10
CA ASN A 514 -21.03 -5.01 -33.36
C ASN A 514 -22.00 -6.00 -34.04
N ALA A 515 -23.31 -5.72 -34.03
CA ALA A 515 -24.30 -6.50 -34.77
C ALA A 515 -24.18 -6.27 -36.29
N ASP A 516 -24.22 -7.36 -37.06
CA ASP A 516 -24.32 -7.29 -38.51
C ASP A 516 -25.69 -6.75 -38.97
N LEU A 517 -25.73 -6.25 -40.21
CA LEU A 517 -26.92 -5.63 -40.78
C LEU A 517 -28.09 -6.62 -40.94
N THR A 518 -27.79 -7.87 -41.29
CA THR A 518 -28.80 -8.93 -41.47
C THR A 518 -29.54 -9.17 -40.16
N PHE A 519 -28.81 -9.28 -39.07
CA PHE A 519 -29.35 -9.47 -37.74
C PHE A 519 -30.17 -8.26 -37.29
N LYS A 520 -29.67 -7.04 -37.48
CA LYS A 520 -30.41 -5.80 -37.18
C LYS A 520 -31.76 -5.74 -37.89
N LEU A 521 -31.79 -6.13 -39.17
CA LEU A 521 -33.01 -6.14 -39.98
C LEU A 521 -34.02 -7.18 -39.49
N LYS A 522 -33.57 -8.41 -39.21
CA LYS A 522 -34.43 -9.47 -38.67
C LYS A 522 -35.06 -9.02 -37.34
N VAL A 523 -34.30 -8.39 -36.45
CA VAL A 523 -34.83 -7.85 -35.17
C VAL A 523 -35.77 -6.67 -35.39
N ALA A 524 -35.41 -5.73 -36.27
CA ALA A 524 -36.24 -4.55 -36.56
C ALA A 524 -37.62 -4.95 -37.11
N ASN A 525 -37.72 -6.08 -37.82
CA ASN A 525 -38.97 -6.61 -38.37
C ASN A 525 -39.82 -7.43 -37.38
N LEU A 526 -39.34 -7.71 -36.17
CA LEU A 526 -40.16 -8.36 -35.14
C LEU A 526 -41.40 -7.52 -34.75
N PRO A 527 -42.45 -8.13 -34.18
CA PRO A 527 -43.57 -7.38 -33.61
C PRO A 527 -43.14 -6.37 -32.53
N GLU A 528 -43.89 -5.28 -32.34
CA GLU A 528 -43.59 -4.28 -31.28
C GLU A 528 -43.57 -4.88 -29.86
N ASN A 529 -44.34 -5.94 -29.63
CA ASN A 529 -44.40 -6.67 -28.37
C ASN A 529 -43.42 -7.86 -28.31
N CYS A 530 -42.38 -7.85 -29.15
CA CYS A 530 -41.39 -8.92 -29.14
C CYS A 530 -40.70 -9.04 -27.78
N THR A 531 -40.50 -10.28 -27.36
CA THR A 531 -39.78 -10.68 -26.15
C THR A 531 -38.30 -10.85 -26.45
N ALA A 532 -37.49 -10.97 -25.40
CA ALA A 532 -36.09 -11.37 -25.55
C ALA A 532 -35.96 -12.73 -26.26
N GLU A 533 -36.94 -13.63 -26.12
CA GLU A 533 -36.95 -14.94 -26.77
C GLU A 533 -37.17 -14.81 -28.29
N ASP A 534 -38.04 -13.89 -28.72
CA ASP A 534 -38.26 -13.64 -30.17
C ASP A 534 -36.97 -13.12 -30.85
N ILE A 535 -36.16 -12.34 -30.12
CA ILE A 535 -34.83 -11.88 -30.58
C ILE A 535 -33.83 -13.05 -30.62
N GLN A 536 -33.95 -14.00 -29.68
CA GLN A 536 -33.12 -15.21 -29.65
C GLN A 536 -33.55 -16.26 -30.70
N GLU A 537 -34.82 -16.31 -31.10
CA GLU A 537 -35.32 -17.29 -32.07
C GLU A 537 -34.93 -16.99 -33.51
N ILE A 538 -34.62 -15.73 -33.83
CA ILE A 538 -34.01 -15.30 -35.11
C ILE A 538 -32.76 -16.13 -35.48
N TRP A 539 -32.16 -16.82 -34.51
CA TRP A 539 -30.90 -17.58 -34.62
C TRP A 539 -31.01 -18.97 -35.25
N ARG A 540 -32.16 -19.66 -35.19
CA ARG A 540 -32.18 -21.13 -35.41
C ARG A 540 -32.23 -21.58 -36.88
N THR A 541 -32.37 -20.67 -37.84
CA THR A 541 -32.60 -21.01 -39.25
C THR A 541 -31.33 -21.17 -40.09
N ASP A 542 -30.16 -20.74 -39.61
CA ASP A 542 -28.98 -20.52 -40.47
C ASP A 542 -27.79 -21.44 -40.11
N GLY A 543 -27.93 -22.32 -39.13
CA GLY A 543 -26.96 -23.37 -38.80
C GLY A 543 -25.69 -22.94 -38.05
N ALA A 544 -25.52 -21.64 -37.75
CA ALA A 544 -24.47 -21.14 -36.86
C ALA A 544 -25.01 -20.99 -35.43
N PRO A 545 -24.61 -21.84 -34.47
CA PRO A 545 -24.89 -21.58 -33.06
C PRO A 545 -24.08 -20.35 -32.61
N ASP A 546 -24.71 -19.50 -31.79
CA ASP A 546 -24.05 -18.60 -30.84
C ASP A 546 -23.72 -17.13 -31.24
N TYR A 547 -24.22 -16.55 -32.35
CA TYR A 547 -23.83 -15.15 -32.70
C TYR A 547 -24.16 -14.08 -31.64
N ILE A 548 -25.38 -14.02 -31.11
CA ILE A 548 -25.70 -13.07 -30.03
C ILE A 548 -25.12 -13.53 -28.70
N ASP A 549 -25.07 -14.84 -28.43
CA ASP A 549 -24.46 -15.33 -27.20
C ASP A 549 -22.97 -14.94 -27.15
N ASP A 550 -22.28 -14.93 -28.29
CA ASP A 550 -20.94 -14.38 -28.47
C ASP A 550 -20.91 -12.86 -28.26
N LEU A 551 -21.85 -12.10 -28.83
CA LEU A 551 -21.93 -10.65 -28.60
C LEU A 551 -22.19 -10.32 -27.12
N ASN A 552 -23.08 -11.06 -26.48
CA ASN A 552 -23.40 -10.93 -25.05
C ASN A 552 -22.20 -11.31 -24.21
N ALA A 553 -21.53 -12.42 -24.51
CA ALA A 553 -20.32 -12.84 -23.82
C ALA A 553 -19.22 -11.78 -23.96
N GLN A 554 -18.99 -11.26 -25.17
CA GLN A 554 -18.04 -10.17 -25.41
C GLN A 554 -18.37 -8.91 -24.59
N PHE A 555 -19.64 -8.50 -24.57
CA PHE A 555 -20.06 -7.34 -23.79
C PHE A 555 -19.89 -7.58 -22.29
N PHE A 556 -20.45 -8.66 -21.76
CA PHE A 556 -20.44 -8.91 -20.31
C PHE A 556 -19.04 -9.21 -19.78
N ASN A 557 -18.15 -9.81 -20.57
CA ASN A 557 -16.73 -9.92 -20.25
C ASN A 557 -16.05 -8.54 -20.22
N SER A 558 -16.34 -7.68 -21.20
CA SER A 558 -15.76 -6.32 -21.27
C SER A 558 -16.24 -5.40 -20.15
N TYR A 559 -17.40 -5.70 -19.54
CA TYR A 559 -18.03 -4.91 -18.50
C TYR A 559 -18.29 -5.71 -17.22
N GLU A 560 -17.46 -6.71 -16.93
CA GLU A 560 -17.64 -7.64 -15.80
C GLU A 560 -17.85 -6.91 -14.46
N LYS A 561 -17.07 -5.84 -14.22
CA LYS A 561 -17.20 -5.00 -13.01
C LYS A 561 -18.57 -4.36 -12.89
N GLU A 562 -19.10 -3.77 -13.97
CA GLU A 562 -20.42 -3.16 -14.00
C GLU A 562 -21.54 -4.20 -13.84
N VAL A 563 -21.38 -5.39 -14.41
CA VAL A 563 -22.33 -6.49 -14.27
C VAL A 563 -22.38 -6.99 -12.84
N MET A 564 -21.22 -7.24 -12.23
CA MET A 564 -21.12 -7.59 -10.80
C MET A 564 -21.76 -6.52 -9.90
N THR A 565 -21.52 -5.25 -10.21
CA THR A 565 -22.13 -4.12 -9.50
C THR A 565 -23.66 -4.11 -9.63
N THR A 566 -24.18 -4.50 -10.79
CA THR A 566 -25.62 -4.66 -11.04
C THR A 566 -26.20 -5.77 -10.17
N ASN A 567 -25.56 -6.93 -10.11
CA ASN A 567 -26.01 -8.05 -9.25
C ASN A 567 -26.06 -7.62 -7.78
N CYS A 568 -25.04 -6.91 -7.29
CA CYS A 568 -25.04 -6.35 -5.94
C CYS A 568 -26.19 -5.36 -5.71
N ALA A 569 -26.46 -4.47 -6.67
CA ALA A 569 -27.56 -3.50 -6.56
C ALA A 569 -28.93 -4.19 -6.51
N ILE A 570 -29.14 -5.22 -7.33
CA ILE A 570 -30.38 -6.03 -7.33
C ILE A 570 -30.53 -6.77 -5.99
N ASN A 571 -29.45 -7.35 -5.47
CA ASN A 571 -29.47 -8.03 -4.17
C ASN A 571 -29.88 -7.08 -3.03
N GLU A 572 -29.29 -5.87 -2.96
CA GLU A 572 -29.64 -4.86 -1.96
C GLU A 572 -31.11 -4.43 -2.05
N LEU A 573 -31.60 -4.26 -3.28
CA LEU A 573 -32.99 -3.92 -3.54
C LEU A 573 -33.93 -5.06 -3.09
N ALA A 574 -33.57 -6.31 -3.39
CA ALA A 574 -34.31 -7.49 -2.98
C ALA A 574 -34.37 -7.63 -1.44
N ILE A 575 -33.30 -7.29 -0.72
CA ILE A 575 -33.32 -7.26 0.75
C ILE A 575 -34.23 -6.15 1.26
N THR A 576 -34.09 -4.94 0.70
CA THR A 576 -34.88 -3.75 1.09
C THR A 576 -36.38 -4.00 0.98
N TYR A 577 -36.81 -4.69 -0.07
CA TYR A 577 -38.22 -5.02 -0.32
C TYR A 577 -38.63 -6.43 0.14
N ASN A 578 -37.76 -7.12 0.88
CA ASN A 578 -37.99 -8.47 1.37
C ASN A 578 -38.48 -9.44 0.28
N LYS A 579 -37.71 -9.55 -0.82
CA LYS A 579 -37.93 -10.43 -1.96
C LYS A 579 -36.85 -11.53 -2.03
N PRO A 580 -36.94 -12.62 -1.23
CA PRO A 580 -35.93 -13.68 -1.17
C PRO A 580 -35.60 -14.30 -2.54
N LYS A 581 -36.60 -14.45 -3.41
CA LYS A 581 -36.45 -15.00 -4.78
C LYS A 581 -35.45 -14.21 -5.62
N PHE A 582 -35.31 -12.91 -5.38
CA PHE A 582 -34.46 -12.03 -6.17
C PHE A 582 -33.08 -11.77 -5.54
N ARG A 583 -32.79 -12.34 -4.37
CA ARG A 583 -31.51 -12.12 -3.67
C ARG A 583 -30.33 -12.77 -4.39
N ASN A 584 -30.55 -13.88 -5.09
CA ASN A 584 -29.50 -14.65 -5.77
C ASN A 584 -29.57 -14.52 -7.30
N VAL A 585 -30.11 -13.40 -7.79
CA VAL A 585 -30.08 -13.07 -9.22
C VAL A 585 -28.65 -12.84 -9.66
N ASN A 586 -28.20 -13.61 -10.64
CA ASN A 586 -26.86 -13.52 -11.19
C ASN A 586 -26.90 -13.31 -12.70
N ILE A 587 -26.72 -12.06 -13.14
CA ILE A 587 -26.53 -11.72 -14.55
C ILE A 587 -25.09 -12.12 -14.90
N THR A 588 -24.92 -13.04 -15.86
CA THR A 588 -23.62 -13.55 -16.32
C THR A 588 -23.54 -13.61 -17.85
N THR A 589 -22.34 -13.83 -18.36
CA THR A 589 -22.01 -14.02 -19.79
C THR A 589 -22.82 -15.12 -20.47
N ASN A 590 -23.22 -16.15 -19.71
CA ASN A 590 -24.01 -17.29 -20.19
C ASN A 590 -25.47 -17.26 -19.71
N SER A 591 -25.97 -16.14 -19.17
CA SER A 591 -27.29 -16.10 -18.51
C SER A 591 -28.49 -16.11 -19.48
N ASN A 592 -28.63 -17.20 -20.23
CA ASN A 592 -29.92 -17.73 -20.64
C ASN A 592 -30.69 -18.34 -19.45
N GLU A 593 -30.02 -18.54 -18.31
CA GLU A 593 -30.63 -19.03 -17.08
C GLU A 593 -30.92 -17.89 -16.10
N ILE A 594 -32.22 -17.55 -16.06
CA ILE A 594 -32.91 -16.85 -14.98
C ILE A 594 -32.66 -15.33 -14.97
N ASN A 595 -33.62 -14.57 -15.56
CA ASN A 595 -34.27 -13.35 -15.01
C ASN A 595 -34.93 -12.47 -16.10
N GLY A 596 -34.52 -12.58 -17.37
CA GLY A 596 -35.22 -11.96 -18.51
C GLY A 596 -36.67 -12.43 -18.64
N LYS A 597 -36.93 -13.70 -18.30
CA LYS A 597 -38.21 -14.41 -18.50
C LYS A 597 -39.21 -14.24 -17.36
N ASP A 598 -38.74 -13.88 -16.16
CA ASP A 598 -39.60 -13.78 -14.98
C ASP A 598 -40.35 -12.44 -14.99
N LYS A 599 -41.63 -12.48 -15.34
CA LYS A 599 -42.50 -11.29 -15.36
C LYS A 599 -42.58 -10.60 -14.00
N GLU A 600 -42.45 -11.33 -12.88
CA GLU A 600 -42.41 -10.75 -11.54
C GLU A 600 -41.11 -9.97 -11.33
N PHE A 601 -39.98 -10.53 -11.76
CA PHE A 601 -38.68 -9.86 -11.70
C PHE A 601 -38.63 -8.62 -12.60
N GLN A 602 -39.08 -8.73 -13.85
CA GLN A 602 -39.13 -7.60 -14.79
C GLN A 602 -40.00 -6.45 -14.25
N LYS A 603 -41.16 -6.80 -13.68
CA LYS A 603 -42.03 -5.83 -13.01
C LYS A 603 -41.36 -5.22 -11.79
N PHE A 604 -40.66 -6.00 -10.98
CA PHE A 604 -39.93 -5.54 -9.81
C PHE A 604 -38.84 -4.53 -10.20
N ILE A 605 -37.98 -4.87 -11.15
CA ILE A 605 -36.92 -3.97 -11.64
C ILE A 605 -37.51 -2.72 -12.27
N SER A 606 -38.56 -2.84 -13.08
CA SER A 606 -39.22 -1.69 -13.69
C SER A 606 -39.84 -0.74 -12.66
N THR A 607 -40.43 -1.29 -11.60
CA THR A 607 -41.04 -0.51 -10.50
C THR A 607 -39.98 0.28 -9.72
N HIS A 608 -38.81 -0.31 -9.51
CA HIS A 608 -37.73 0.24 -8.69
C HIS A 608 -36.53 0.72 -9.51
N LYS A 609 -36.74 1.09 -10.77
CA LYS A 609 -35.65 1.39 -11.72
C LYS A 609 -34.75 2.54 -11.25
N GLN A 610 -35.35 3.58 -10.66
CA GLN A 610 -34.59 4.72 -10.14
C GLN A 610 -33.70 4.30 -8.95
N GLU A 611 -34.23 3.54 -8.00
CA GLU A 611 -33.47 3.04 -6.85
C GLU A 611 -32.34 2.11 -7.30
N LEU A 612 -32.58 1.26 -8.30
CA LEU A 612 -31.55 0.44 -8.92
C LEU A 612 -30.42 1.30 -9.50
N ASN A 613 -30.75 2.37 -10.22
CA ASN A 613 -29.75 3.29 -10.80
C ASN A 613 -28.93 4.01 -9.72
N GLU A 614 -29.56 4.42 -8.62
CA GLU A 614 -28.90 5.08 -7.48
C GLU A 614 -27.95 4.11 -6.76
N LEU A 615 -28.41 2.89 -6.46
CA LEU A 615 -27.60 1.83 -5.85
C LEU A 615 -26.42 1.44 -6.74
N TYR A 616 -26.67 1.21 -8.03
CA TYR A 616 -25.63 0.91 -9.01
C TYR A 616 -24.55 2.01 -9.02
N SER A 617 -24.95 3.28 -9.14
CA SER A 617 -24.01 4.40 -9.19
C SER A 617 -23.18 4.52 -7.91
N LYS A 618 -23.81 4.28 -6.75
CA LYS A 618 -23.13 4.29 -5.44
C LYS A 618 -22.12 3.14 -5.28
N LEU A 619 -22.50 1.95 -5.73
CA LEU A 619 -21.66 0.75 -5.61
C LEU A 619 -20.50 0.75 -6.62
N LEU A 620 -20.67 1.41 -7.78
CA LEU A 620 -19.64 1.54 -8.80
C LEU A 620 -18.47 2.44 -8.38
N LEU A 621 -18.70 3.39 -7.46
CA LEU A 621 -17.64 4.23 -6.92
C LEU A 621 -16.53 3.38 -6.28
N PRO A 622 -15.25 3.78 -6.34
CA PRO A 622 -14.18 3.07 -5.64
C PRO A 622 -14.43 3.00 -4.13
N MET A 623 -14.01 1.91 -3.48
CA MET A 623 -13.97 1.87 -2.01
C MET A 623 -12.90 2.83 -1.48
N THR A 624 -13.19 3.50 -0.37
CA THR A 624 -12.15 4.12 0.46
C THR A 624 -11.29 3.05 1.12
N ASP A 625 -10.04 3.38 1.51
CA ASP A 625 -9.15 2.44 2.22
C ASP A 625 -9.82 1.86 3.48
N ARG A 626 -10.61 2.68 4.17
CA ARG A 626 -11.39 2.25 5.33
C ARG A 626 -12.44 1.22 4.96
N GLU A 627 -13.23 1.45 3.92
CA GLU A 627 -14.27 0.50 3.47
C GLU A 627 -13.65 -0.80 2.99
N ARG A 628 -12.52 -0.73 2.27
CA ARG A 628 -11.78 -1.91 1.81
C ARG A 628 -11.25 -2.75 2.99
N ASN A 629 -10.64 -2.11 3.99
CA ASN A 629 -10.17 -2.82 5.18
C ASN A 629 -11.33 -3.44 5.98
N LEU A 630 -12.43 -2.69 6.20
CA LEU A 630 -13.61 -3.20 6.89
C LEU A 630 -14.25 -4.38 6.14
N THR A 631 -14.30 -4.32 4.81
CA THR A 631 -14.85 -5.39 3.98
C THR A 631 -13.98 -6.62 4.09
N SER A 632 -12.66 -6.48 3.99
CA SER A 632 -11.71 -7.59 4.13
C SER A 632 -11.79 -8.25 5.50
N LEU A 633 -11.96 -7.45 6.57
CA LEU A 633 -12.23 -7.98 7.91
C LEU A 633 -13.57 -8.72 8.00
N ALA A 634 -14.60 -8.27 7.30
CA ALA A 634 -15.87 -8.99 7.23
C ALA A 634 -15.71 -10.37 6.57
N PHE A 635 -14.92 -10.47 5.50
CA PHE A 635 -14.56 -11.76 4.89
C PHE A 635 -13.78 -12.65 5.86
N MET A 636 -12.74 -12.13 6.51
CA MET A 636 -11.97 -12.91 7.49
C MET A 636 -12.84 -13.43 8.63
N ASN A 637 -13.78 -12.62 9.13
CA ASN A 637 -14.72 -13.03 10.16
C ASN A 637 -15.66 -14.18 9.73
N GLU A 638 -16.02 -14.25 8.45
CA GLU A 638 -16.83 -15.35 7.91
C GLU A 638 -15.96 -16.60 7.65
N ILE A 639 -14.72 -16.43 7.15
CA ILE A 639 -13.73 -17.51 7.05
C ILE A 639 -13.49 -18.17 8.41
N ASP A 640 -13.31 -17.37 9.47
CA ASP A 640 -13.03 -17.87 10.81
C ASP A 640 -14.17 -18.75 11.35
N LYS A 641 -15.42 -18.48 10.95
CA LYS A 641 -16.62 -19.21 11.37
C LYS A 641 -17.06 -20.29 10.39
N TYR A 642 -16.44 -20.35 9.22
CA TYR A 642 -16.88 -21.21 8.13
C TYR A 642 -16.85 -22.67 8.54
N LYS A 643 -17.85 -23.40 8.05
CA LYS A 643 -17.99 -24.85 8.14
C LYS A 643 -18.42 -25.33 6.77
N SER A 644 -18.04 -26.56 6.43
CA SER A 644 -18.43 -27.13 5.14
C SER A 644 -19.95 -27.08 4.96
N ASP A 645 -20.38 -26.49 3.84
CA ASP A 645 -21.77 -26.27 3.49
C ASP A 645 -22.11 -27.09 2.24
N PRO A 646 -23.10 -27.99 2.31
CA PRO A 646 -23.48 -28.81 1.16
C PRO A 646 -24.07 -28.03 -0.01
N ASN A 647 -24.46 -26.76 0.18
CA ASN A 647 -24.97 -25.90 -0.88
C ASN A 647 -23.87 -25.10 -1.59
N VAL A 648 -22.62 -25.23 -1.13
CA VAL A 648 -21.44 -24.61 -1.72
C VAL A 648 -20.68 -25.68 -2.49
N ASP A 649 -20.10 -25.34 -3.64
CA ASP A 649 -19.32 -26.31 -4.41
C ASP A 649 -18.13 -26.84 -3.59
N SER A 650 -17.71 -28.05 -3.93
CA SER A 650 -16.76 -28.81 -3.14
C SER A 650 -15.36 -28.17 -3.14
N GLU A 651 -15.00 -27.49 -4.22
CA GLU A 651 -13.75 -26.77 -4.37
C GLU A 651 -13.74 -25.51 -3.50
N THR A 652 -14.79 -24.70 -3.57
CA THR A 652 -14.96 -23.50 -2.73
C THR A 652 -14.94 -23.86 -1.25
N ASN A 653 -15.66 -24.93 -0.86
CA ASN A 653 -15.60 -25.48 0.49
C ASN A 653 -14.15 -25.77 0.92
N ALA A 654 -13.39 -26.49 0.09
CA ALA A 654 -12.02 -26.87 0.38
C ALA A 654 -11.12 -25.65 0.55
N ILE A 655 -11.17 -24.68 -0.37
CA ILE A 655 -10.30 -23.49 -0.32
C ILE A 655 -10.62 -22.58 0.87
N ILE A 656 -11.90 -22.37 1.21
CA ILE A 656 -12.25 -21.55 2.40
C ILE A 656 -11.73 -22.22 3.68
N LEU A 657 -11.83 -23.55 3.78
CA LEU A 657 -11.28 -24.31 4.92
C LEU A 657 -9.74 -24.27 4.95
N MET A 658 -9.07 -24.29 3.80
CA MET A 658 -7.62 -24.08 3.71
C MET A 658 -7.22 -22.70 4.23
N PHE A 659 -7.91 -21.63 3.79
CA PHE A 659 -7.67 -20.27 4.27
C PHE A 659 -7.92 -20.14 5.76
N GLN A 660 -8.96 -20.78 6.28
CA GLN A 660 -9.28 -20.81 7.70
C GLN A 660 -8.16 -21.46 8.53
N ASP A 661 -7.62 -22.59 8.07
CA ASP A 661 -6.55 -23.29 8.79
C ASP A 661 -5.22 -22.55 8.73
N VAL A 662 -4.81 -22.07 7.56
CA VAL A 662 -3.57 -21.30 7.40
C VAL A 662 -3.60 -20.02 8.21
N SER A 663 -4.76 -19.33 8.24
CA SER A 663 -4.94 -18.11 9.05
C SER A 663 -4.78 -18.35 10.55
N LYS A 664 -4.96 -19.58 11.03
CA LYS A 664 -4.77 -19.96 12.45
C LYS A 664 -3.33 -20.33 12.80
N LEU A 665 -2.45 -20.50 11.82
CA LEU A 665 -1.06 -20.89 12.06
C LEU A 665 -0.27 -19.76 12.76
N ASN A 666 -0.39 -18.53 12.28
CA ASN A 666 0.17 -17.34 12.92
C ASN A 666 -0.48 -16.05 12.39
N HIS A 667 -0.16 -14.92 13.05
CA HIS A 667 -0.68 -13.61 12.69
C HIS A 667 -0.31 -13.15 11.26
N ASN A 668 0.91 -13.43 10.79
CA ASN A 668 1.35 -13.01 9.45
C ASN A 668 0.61 -13.76 8.34
N GLN A 669 0.29 -15.05 8.53
CA GLN A 669 -0.52 -15.80 7.57
C GLN A 669 -1.95 -15.28 7.51
N ARG A 670 -2.53 -14.93 8.66
CA ARG A 670 -3.83 -14.25 8.69
C ARG A 670 -3.80 -12.94 7.92
N LEU A 671 -2.78 -12.10 8.15
CA LEU A 671 -2.61 -10.84 7.42
C LEU A 671 -2.45 -11.09 5.92
N LYS A 672 -1.67 -12.10 5.51
CA LYS A 672 -1.47 -12.45 4.10
C LYS A 672 -2.76 -12.81 3.38
N ILE A 673 -3.62 -13.63 3.99
CA ILE A 673 -4.94 -13.95 3.43
C ILE A 673 -5.83 -12.70 3.37
N LYS A 674 -5.83 -11.89 4.44
CA LYS A 674 -6.62 -10.64 4.48
C LYS A 674 -6.16 -9.66 3.40
N ASP A 675 -4.85 -9.48 3.24
CA ASP A 675 -4.26 -8.52 2.30
C ASP A 675 -4.52 -8.98 0.86
N PHE A 676 -4.37 -10.29 0.57
CA PHE A 676 -4.80 -10.88 -0.69
C PHE A 676 -6.28 -10.56 -0.99
N ILE A 677 -7.20 -10.88 -0.06
CA ILE A 677 -8.62 -10.59 -0.22
C ILE A 677 -8.83 -9.10 -0.47
N SER A 678 -8.19 -8.23 0.33
CA SER A 678 -8.28 -6.78 0.22
C SER A 678 -7.86 -6.26 -1.16
N GLU A 679 -6.84 -6.86 -1.76
CA GLU A 679 -6.32 -6.47 -3.07
C GLU A 679 -7.22 -6.94 -4.22
N VAL A 680 -7.81 -8.14 -4.13
CA VAL A 680 -8.58 -8.74 -5.24
C VAL A 680 -10.07 -8.44 -5.22
N ILE A 681 -10.65 -8.06 -4.07
CA ILE A 681 -12.10 -7.84 -4.01
C ILE A 681 -12.55 -6.64 -4.86
N PRO A 682 -13.59 -6.80 -5.71
CA PRO A 682 -14.19 -5.70 -6.45
C PRO A 682 -14.78 -4.62 -5.53
N ASP A 683 -14.82 -3.37 -5.98
CA ASP A 683 -15.36 -2.24 -5.18
C ASP A 683 -16.82 -2.45 -4.72
N SER A 684 -17.62 -3.16 -5.51
CA SER A 684 -19.02 -3.47 -5.20
C SER A 684 -19.20 -4.38 -3.98
N THR A 685 -18.14 -5.09 -3.54
CA THR A 685 -18.14 -5.92 -2.32
C THR A 685 -18.34 -5.12 -1.04
N LYS A 686 -18.23 -3.78 -1.09
CA LYS A 686 -18.60 -2.88 0.01
C LYS A 686 -20.03 -3.09 0.53
N ILE A 687 -20.89 -3.74 -0.27
CA ILE A 687 -22.22 -4.19 0.13
C ILE A 687 -22.20 -5.12 1.36
N MET A 688 -21.09 -5.81 1.64
CA MET A 688 -20.88 -6.59 2.88
C MET A 688 -20.98 -5.74 4.15
N LEU A 689 -20.74 -4.42 4.03
CA LEU A 689 -20.82 -3.47 5.14
C LEU A 689 -22.25 -2.99 5.41
N ASP A 690 -23.23 -3.42 4.62
CA ASP A 690 -24.62 -3.05 4.87
C ASP A 690 -25.07 -3.57 6.25
N LYS A 691 -25.71 -2.66 6.97
CA LYS A 691 -26.23 -2.90 8.32
C LYS A 691 -27.64 -3.45 8.30
N LYS A 692 -28.36 -3.37 7.18
CA LYS A 692 -29.72 -3.89 7.04
C LYS A 692 -29.73 -5.38 6.71
N ALA A 693 -28.71 -5.87 6.00
CA ALA A 693 -28.50 -7.29 5.72
C ALA A 693 -28.42 -8.12 7.02
N ASP A 694 -29.19 -9.21 7.06
CA ASP A 694 -29.17 -10.15 8.18
C ASP A 694 -27.93 -11.08 8.12
N LYS A 695 -27.80 -11.99 9.09
CA LYS A 695 -26.66 -12.91 9.13
C LYS A 695 -26.61 -13.84 7.92
N LYS A 696 -27.77 -14.28 7.44
CA LYS A 696 -27.87 -15.18 6.29
C LYS A 696 -27.49 -14.43 5.01
N ASP A 697 -28.01 -13.22 4.83
CA ASP A 697 -27.69 -12.38 3.67
C ASP A 697 -26.18 -12.09 3.56
N LYS A 698 -25.52 -11.84 4.70
CA LYS A 698 -24.06 -11.65 4.73
C LYS A 698 -23.29 -12.92 4.38
N TYR A 699 -23.75 -14.06 4.86
CA TYR A 699 -23.16 -15.35 4.52
C TYR A 699 -23.34 -15.69 3.03
N ASP A 700 -24.55 -15.52 2.49
CA ASP A 700 -24.84 -15.79 1.08
C ASP A 700 -23.98 -14.89 0.17
N ARG A 701 -23.83 -13.60 0.52
CA ARG A 701 -22.91 -12.67 -0.17
C ARG A 701 -21.46 -13.12 -0.06
N PHE A 702 -21.01 -13.53 1.13
CA PHE A 702 -19.65 -14.03 1.35
C PHE A 702 -19.35 -15.24 0.45
N VAL A 703 -20.23 -16.25 0.44
CA VAL A 703 -20.10 -17.45 -0.40
C VAL A 703 -20.02 -17.07 -1.88
N TYR A 704 -20.94 -16.22 -2.35
CA TYR A 704 -20.96 -15.77 -3.75
C TYR A 704 -19.65 -15.10 -4.16
N PHE A 705 -19.16 -14.15 -3.35
CA PHE A 705 -17.90 -13.46 -3.66
C PHE A 705 -16.68 -14.38 -3.54
N MET A 706 -16.64 -15.28 -2.55
CA MET A 706 -15.54 -16.24 -2.42
C MET A 706 -15.49 -17.20 -3.61
N THR A 707 -16.63 -17.65 -4.12
CA THR A 707 -16.70 -18.51 -5.30
C THR A 707 -16.07 -17.82 -6.52
N GLY A 708 -16.44 -16.56 -6.78
CA GLY A 708 -15.84 -15.77 -7.86
C GLY A 708 -14.34 -15.53 -7.67
N LEU A 709 -13.93 -15.15 -6.45
CA LEU A 709 -12.53 -14.95 -6.09
C LEU A 709 -11.70 -16.22 -6.30
N ILE A 710 -12.25 -17.38 -5.95
CA ILE A 710 -11.56 -18.67 -6.07
C ILE A 710 -11.39 -19.05 -7.54
N ASN A 711 -12.43 -18.90 -8.34
CA ASN A 711 -12.33 -19.21 -9.77
C ASN A 711 -11.32 -18.30 -10.47
N GLU A 712 -11.46 -16.99 -10.30
CA GLU A 712 -10.63 -16.02 -11.02
C GLU A 712 -9.22 -15.91 -10.43
N CYS A 713 -9.08 -15.68 -9.13
CA CYS A 713 -7.76 -15.43 -8.55
C CYS A 713 -7.05 -16.74 -8.18
N ILE A 714 -7.72 -17.68 -7.53
CA ILE A 714 -7.04 -18.88 -7.03
C ILE A 714 -6.75 -19.87 -8.16
N PHE A 715 -7.71 -20.11 -9.04
CA PHE A 715 -7.55 -21.07 -10.13
C PHE A 715 -7.04 -20.48 -11.44
N ASN A 716 -7.56 -19.35 -11.91
CA ASN A 716 -7.13 -18.79 -13.20
C ASN A 716 -5.81 -18.01 -13.10
N GLN A 717 -5.58 -17.30 -11.99
CA GLN A 717 -4.32 -16.57 -11.73
C GLN A 717 -3.33 -17.37 -10.84
N GLU A 718 -3.64 -18.63 -10.52
CA GLU A 718 -2.72 -19.57 -9.87
C GLU A 718 -2.14 -19.14 -8.51
N TYR A 719 -2.87 -18.33 -7.73
CA TYR A 719 -2.36 -17.80 -6.46
C TYR A 719 -2.33 -18.81 -5.29
N LEU A 720 -3.00 -19.97 -5.40
CA LEU A 720 -3.15 -20.90 -4.26
C LEU A 720 -1.84 -21.24 -3.55
N PRO A 721 -0.76 -21.65 -4.25
CA PRO A 721 0.45 -22.13 -3.58
C PRO A 721 1.25 -21.01 -2.90
N PHE A 722 0.95 -19.75 -3.21
CA PHE A 722 1.51 -18.60 -2.51
C PHE A 722 0.76 -18.31 -1.22
N LEU A 723 -0.48 -18.76 -1.06
CA LEU A 723 -1.34 -18.45 0.09
C LEU A 723 -1.44 -19.61 1.08
N VAL A 724 -1.33 -20.85 0.59
CA VAL A 724 -1.54 -22.07 1.36
C VAL A 724 -0.39 -23.04 1.13
N ASN A 725 0.11 -23.67 2.19
CA ASN A 725 1.16 -24.67 2.11
C ASN A 725 0.61 -26.07 1.76
N LYS A 726 1.48 -26.92 1.24
CA LYS A 726 1.18 -28.27 0.75
C LYS A 726 0.53 -29.16 1.81
N GLU A 727 1.00 -29.11 3.06
CA GLU A 727 0.39 -29.88 4.17
C GLU A 727 -1.10 -29.57 4.33
N THR A 728 -1.49 -28.29 4.18
CA THR A 728 -2.89 -27.88 4.26
C THR A 728 -3.66 -28.22 2.99
N VAL A 729 -3.04 -28.10 1.82
CA VAL A 729 -3.65 -28.53 0.54
C VAL A 729 -3.96 -30.03 0.57
N ASP A 730 -3.00 -30.87 0.97
CA ASP A 730 -3.15 -32.32 1.03
C ASP A 730 -4.27 -32.74 1.99
N LYS A 731 -4.43 -32.00 3.10
CA LYS A 731 -5.52 -32.23 4.07
C LYS A 731 -6.91 -32.08 3.45
N TYR A 732 -7.11 -31.09 2.57
CA TYR A 732 -8.42 -30.76 2.00
C TYR A 732 -8.62 -31.24 0.56
N THR A 733 -7.57 -31.76 -0.08
CA THR A 733 -7.63 -32.44 -1.38
C THR A 733 -8.73 -33.51 -1.48
N PRO A 734 -9.04 -34.33 -0.44
CA PRO A 734 -10.13 -35.32 -0.50
C PRO A 734 -11.53 -34.72 -0.71
N LEU A 735 -11.70 -33.41 -0.46
CA LEU A 735 -12.96 -32.72 -0.73
C LEU A 735 -13.07 -32.24 -2.18
N MET A 736 -11.99 -32.21 -2.95
CA MET A 736 -11.96 -31.56 -4.27
C MET A 736 -12.21 -32.54 -5.41
N ASN A 737 -12.78 -32.06 -6.52
CA ASN A 737 -12.86 -32.84 -7.75
C ASN A 737 -11.50 -33.01 -8.45
N GLN A 738 -11.41 -34.01 -9.35
CA GLN A 738 -10.17 -34.34 -10.06
C GLN A 738 -9.60 -33.17 -10.88
N PHE A 739 -10.47 -32.37 -11.50
CA PHE A 739 -10.06 -31.23 -12.32
C PHE A 739 -9.34 -30.15 -11.50
N ALA A 740 -9.85 -29.83 -10.32
CA ALA A 740 -9.24 -28.89 -9.39
C ALA A 740 -7.90 -29.42 -8.85
N ILE A 741 -7.82 -30.71 -8.54
CA ILE A 741 -6.58 -31.38 -8.12
C ILE A 741 -5.50 -31.26 -9.21
N GLU A 742 -5.86 -31.47 -10.48
CA GLU A 742 -4.95 -31.34 -11.61
C GLU A 742 -4.51 -29.89 -11.86
N LYS A 743 -5.38 -28.90 -11.62
CA LYS A 743 -4.97 -27.49 -11.62
C LYS A 743 -3.93 -27.22 -10.55
N ILE A 744 -4.16 -27.65 -9.31
CA ILE A 744 -3.21 -27.45 -8.20
C ILE A 744 -1.85 -28.08 -8.49
N LYS A 745 -1.83 -29.32 -9.03
CA LYS A 745 -0.58 -29.98 -9.42
C LYS A 745 0.19 -29.20 -10.50
N ARG A 746 -0.50 -28.57 -11.45
CA ARG A 746 0.13 -27.71 -12.46
C ARG A 746 0.73 -26.46 -11.82
N MET A 747 0.01 -25.79 -10.92
CA MET A 747 0.53 -24.66 -10.17
C MET A 747 1.79 -25.03 -9.37
N GLU A 748 1.77 -26.18 -8.68
CA GLU A 748 2.92 -26.70 -7.93
C GLU A 748 4.16 -26.87 -8.81
N ALA A 749 3.98 -27.41 -10.02
CA ALA A 749 5.08 -27.63 -10.96
C ALA A 749 5.73 -26.31 -11.44
N GLN A 750 4.93 -25.25 -11.56
CA GLN A 750 5.34 -23.94 -12.06
C GLN A 750 5.85 -22.97 -10.98
N LEU A 751 5.81 -23.36 -9.70
CA LEU A 751 6.23 -22.51 -8.60
C LEU A 751 7.71 -22.05 -8.73
N PRO A 752 7.99 -20.74 -8.57
CA PRO A 752 9.36 -20.24 -8.47
C PRO A 752 10.02 -20.75 -7.18
N PRO A 753 11.37 -20.75 -7.09
CA PRO A 753 12.10 -21.25 -5.92
C PRO A 753 11.62 -20.69 -4.57
N ALA A 754 11.35 -19.38 -4.49
CA ALA A 754 10.81 -18.74 -3.29
C ALA A 754 9.39 -19.23 -2.94
N GLY A 755 8.55 -19.46 -3.94
CA GLY A 755 7.21 -20.03 -3.76
C GLY A 755 7.27 -21.49 -3.29
N LYS A 756 8.25 -22.27 -3.78
CA LYS A 756 8.49 -23.66 -3.35
C LYS A 756 8.91 -23.76 -1.89
N GLU A 757 9.65 -22.78 -1.36
CA GLU A 757 10.08 -22.82 0.05
C GLU A 757 8.88 -22.68 1.00
N PHE A 758 7.99 -21.71 0.76
CA PHE A 758 6.76 -21.56 1.54
C PHE A 758 5.82 -22.75 1.34
N TYR A 759 5.55 -23.12 0.09
CA TYR A 759 4.59 -24.16 -0.23
C TYR A 759 4.97 -25.51 0.41
N ASN A 760 6.25 -25.86 0.42
CA ASN A 760 6.71 -27.14 1.01
C ASN A 760 6.99 -27.06 2.51
N ALA A 761 6.75 -25.92 3.17
CA ALA A 761 6.94 -25.81 4.61
C ALA A 761 5.84 -26.53 5.39
N SER A 762 6.21 -27.17 6.50
CA SER A 762 5.24 -27.74 7.43
C SER A 762 4.53 -26.65 8.22
N ASN A 763 3.33 -26.98 8.70
CA ASN A 763 2.54 -26.10 9.57
C ASN A 763 3.32 -25.72 10.84
N GLU A 764 4.10 -26.64 11.41
CA GLU A 764 4.97 -26.35 12.55
C GLU A 764 6.05 -25.31 12.21
N LYS A 765 6.71 -25.42 11.04
CA LYS A 765 7.70 -24.43 10.59
C LYS A 765 7.06 -23.06 10.33
N ILE A 766 5.84 -23.03 9.79
CA ILE A 766 5.11 -21.79 9.55
C ILE A 766 4.71 -21.13 10.88
N LYS A 767 4.23 -21.92 11.86
CA LYS A 767 3.85 -21.42 13.20
C LYS A 767 4.98 -20.66 13.90
N THR A 768 6.25 -21.01 13.67
CA THR A 768 7.39 -20.30 14.29
C THR A 768 7.64 -18.89 13.72
N GLY A 769 6.90 -18.47 12.69
CA GLY A 769 7.09 -17.17 12.04
C GLY A 769 8.28 -17.14 11.08
N TYR A 770 8.72 -18.28 10.56
CA TYR A 770 9.86 -18.33 9.64
C TYR A 770 9.61 -17.54 8.34
N PHE A 771 8.36 -17.49 7.87
CA PHE A 771 7.93 -16.68 6.71
C PHE A 771 7.30 -15.37 7.19
N CYS A 772 8.13 -14.51 7.81
CA CYS A 772 7.71 -13.20 8.35
C CYS A 772 7.63 -12.08 7.31
N GLU A 773 8.26 -12.25 6.15
CA GLU A 773 8.18 -11.28 5.06
C GLU A 773 6.92 -11.53 4.23
N THR A 774 6.16 -10.47 3.97
CA THR A 774 5.06 -10.50 3.01
C THR A 774 5.67 -10.85 1.65
N ILE A 775 5.49 -12.11 1.23
CA ILE A 775 5.76 -12.50 -0.16
C ILE A 775 4.90 -11.57 -1.01
N VAL A 776 5.55 -10.69 -1.77
CA VAL A 776 4.89 -9.85 -2.76
C VAL A 776 4.18 -10.79 -3.71
N LEU A 777 2.85 -10.79 -3.67
CA LEU A 777 2.06 -11.58 -4.61
C LEU A 777 2.44 -11.11 -6.02
N PRO A 778 2.84 -12.00 -6.94
CA PRO A 778 3.26 -11.61 -8.27
C PRO A 778 2.10 -10.90 -8.97
N THR A 779 2.18 -9.57 -9.03
CA THR A 779 1.32 -8.65 -9.81
C THR A 779 -0.16 -9.04 -9.88
N LEU A 780 -0.92 -8.65 -8.86
CA LEU A 780 -2.34 -8.39 -9.06
C LEU A 780 -2.46 -7.21 -10.03
N ASN A 781 -2.75 -7.51 -11.29
CA ASN A 781 -3.04 -6.51 -12.33
C ASN A 781 -4.03 -5.47 -11.77
N LYS A 782 -3.57 -4.24 -11.61
CA LYS A 782 -4.43 -3.07 -11.42
C LYS A 782 -4.79 -2.46 -12.75
#